data_AF-A0A2V9WJE8-F1
#
_entry.id   AF-A0A2V9WJE8-F1
#
_cell.length_a   1.000
_cell.length_b   1.000
_cell.length_c   1.000
_cell.angle_alpha   90.00
_cell.angle_beta   90.00
_cell.angle_gamma   90.00
#
_symmetry.space_group_name_H-M   'P 1'
#
loop_
_entity.id
_entity.type
_entity.pdbx_description
1 polymer ?
#
loop_
_entity_poly.entity_id
_entity_poly.type
_entity_poly.pdbx_seq_one_letter_code
_entity_poly.pdbx_strand_id
1 'polypeptide(L)'
;MNSMVQRKTNSEGFTLIAALLILVLLSGVAAGLLYLVTNESRMSGNDLETNLAYYGAESGMEKLTADLSSLYTQYMIPSNAQIQNLVNYPPTPAMVSGMTYSESITYPLDAGGNPVSGWNTISAGANQGLYAEIIPMTMQVIASRPAGATVNMTRKVEVSLIPVFQFGVFCGFDCSYFPGPNFSFGGRVHTNGSLFLAAGGDLVFNDKVAAYKQIVMDQLENGHMTSTGYGGTVFVPIASAGCPLNTFPPTGSNCYALPGAGTVPGDASWSGGFPGVAGSANNKFQTISSGTLNYFVANSLTGVTNMQLPFVQNSCTSNPPPCSDPIALIRKPQPGESATSALGTSRLYNKAQIRVLLADTVADLHPERGTSALDADDVQFVPNTGWVIPPAAALKNTAGASVSGMEFYGMARTVPSLNNWVNPVGYPGWTSYPLLGELTTAGIPAGGQGAWIRVEYLNNAGNWVGVTRKWLSWSFTRQYNLPPTGPTGTAGADPYNPNAIIMLQQMNPTATTPAGGTPYDFYPINFYDTREGEMRDANNGCAVNGIMNAVEINVGNLAKWLKGAGPYGGDPGLSVNFTNQNGYILYFSDHRGMLPDPNPSNGGQTKANVISGEAGLEDVVNSTQPNNSITPDGVLEPTTYYTYSPEDVDQNGALDNWGAKNIGYGFGVNTNTAPPNPYLTTTCNTTALSNAVSGARHVLKLVAAGADAAGKSYLPTRADNGLGGFTVTSENPVYVQGNYNSSSADPFWTGGSNNTPHAAAGIIADAVTLLSTNWTDANSLNNPTNLGGRGAATSYYRMAVAGGKNVPFPIPTWGGVSNDFGTDGGLHNFLRYLESWGGKTLYYNGSLVSMYYSEYNTGIFKCCTTVYNPPTRSYTFDTLFLNPANLPPGTPMFQDVVNLSYHQNFTPR
;
A
#
# COMPACT_ATOMS: atom_id res chain seq x y z
N MET A 1 -19.81 113.35 74.55
CA MET A 1 -21.15 112.74 74.50
C MET A 1 -20.99 111.30 74.03
N ASN A 2 -21.51 110.35 74.82
CA ASN A 2 -21.90 108.96 74.51
C ASN A 2 -20.88 108.07 73.78
N SER A 3 -20.22 107.14 74.49
CA SER A 3 -20.70 105.76 74.73
C SER A 3 -20.67 104.89 73.47
N MET A 4 -19.77 103.91 73.43
CA MET A 4 -20.14 102.54 73.03
C MET A 4 -19.05 101.54 73.44
N VAL A 5 -19.47 100.63 74.31
CA VAL A 5 -18.74 99.45 74.77
C VAL A 5 -18.58 98.47 73.61
N GLN A 6 -17.35 98.11 73.24
CA GLN A 6 -17.10 96.97 72.35
C GLN A 6 -16.60 95.78 73.17
N ARG A 7 -17.51 94.84 73.37
CA ARG A 7 -17.33 93.55 74.04
C ARG A 7 -16.43 92.67 73.17
N LYS A 8 -15.26 92.28 73.68
CA LYS A 8 -14.46 91.18 73.12
C LYS A 8 -15.28 89.89 73.23
N THR A 9 -15.74 89.36 72.11
CA THR A 9 -16.28 87.99 72.02
C THR A 9 -15.20 87.11 71.40
N ASN A 10 -14.73 86.13 72.19
CA ASN A 10 -13.77 85.11 71.80
C ASN A 10 -14.20 84.40 70.50
N SER A 11 -13.34 84.45 69.48
CA SER A 11 -13.45 83.64 68.27
C SER A 11 -12.46 82.46 68.33
N GLU A 12 -12.54 81.65 69.38
CA GLU A 12 -11.76 80.41 69.54
C GLU A 12 -12.56 79.14 69.14
N GLY A 13 -13.77 79.28 68.57
CA GLY A 13 -14.63 78.13 68.24
C GLY A 13 -14.81 77.79 66.74
N PHE A 14 -14.54 78.71 65.81
CA PHE A 14 -14.91 78.52 64.40
C PHE A 14 -13.86 77.76 63.57
N THR A 15 -12.58 77.92 63.88
CA THR A 15 -11.47 77.20 63.22
C THR A 15 -11.52 75.71 63.50
N LEU A 16 -11.96 75.31 64.70
CA LEU A 16 -12.15 73.90 65.06
C LEU A 16 -13.30 73.28 64.24
N ILE A 17 -14.40 74.01 64.04
CA ILE A 17 -15.55 73.54 63.26
C ILE A 17 -15.22 73.45 61.76
N ALA A 18 -14.51 74.44 61.20
CA ALA A 18 -14.05 74.39 59.80
C ALA A 18 -13.01 73.28 59.57
N ALA A 19 -12.08 73.08 60.51
CA ALA A 19 -11.12 71.97 60.46
C ALA A 19 -11.83 70.60 60.59
N LEU A 20 -12.81 70.46 61.48
CA LEU A 20 -13.63 69.24 61.61
C LEU A 20 -14.45 68.97 60.34
N LEU A 21 -15.04 69.99 59.72
CA LEU A 21 -15.78 69.84 58.46
C LEU A 21 -14.87 69.41 57.30
N ILE A 22 -13.67 70.00 57.16
CA ILE A 22 -12.69 69.59 56.15
C ILE A 22 -12.16 68.19 56.44
N LEU A 23 -11.95 67.82 57.70
CA LEU A 23 -11.47 66.50 58.10
C LEU A 23 -12.54 65.42 57.87
N VAL A 24 -13.82 65.72 58.08
CA VAL A 24 -14.95 64.86 57.71
C VAL A 24 -15.03 64.69 56.19
N LEU A 25 -14.83 65.77 55.42
CA LEU A 25 -14.88 65.74 53.96
C LEU A 25 -13.70 64.96 53.35
N LEU A 26 -12.48 65.18 53.86
CA LEU A 26 -11.28 64.41 53.49
C LEU A 26 -11.39 62.94 53.92
N SER A 27 -11.99 62.65 55.07
CA SER A 27 -12.26 61.26 55.51
C SER A 27 -13.29 60.58 54.61
N GLY A 28 -14.32 61.31 54.16
CA GLY A 28 -15.30 60.82 53.19
C GLY A 28 -14.70 60.50 51.83
N VAL A 29 -13.81 61.37 51.32
CA VAL A 29 -13.06 61.11 50.07
C VAL A 29 -12.08 59.94 50.24
N ALA A 30 -11.35 59.87 51.35
CA ALA A 30 -10.42 58.77 51.63
C ALA A 30 -11.14 57.42 51.75
N ALA A 31 -12.30 57.37 52.43
CA ALA A 31 -13.13 56.17 52.52
C ALA A 31 -13.70 55.76 51.14
N GLY A 32 -14.13 56.73 50.33
CA GLY A 32 -14.57 56.49 48.96
C GLY A 32 -13.47 55.93 48.06
N LEU A 33 -12.24 56.46 48.17
CA LEU A 33 -11.09 55.99 47.40
C LEU A 33 -10.64 54.59 47.84
N LEU A 34 -10.62 54.31 49.14
CA LEU A 34 -10.34 52.98 49.69
C LEU A 34 -11.37 51.95 49.21
N TYR A 35 -12.64 52.32 49.16
CA TYR A 35 -13.70 51.46 48.63
C TYR A 35 -13.49 51.18 47.13
N LEU A 36 -13.13 52.20 46.34
CA LEU A 36 -12.83 52.07 44.91
C LEU A 36 -11.62 51.16 44.65
N VAL A 37 -10.50 51.37 45.35
CA VAL A 37 -9.29 50.54 45.24
C VAL A 37 -9.55 49.10 45.68
N THR A 38 -10.37 48.90 46.71
CA THR A 38 -10.76 47.54 47.17
C THR A 38 -11.65 46.84 46.15
N ASN A 39 -12.54 47.58 45.47
CA ASN A 39 -13.34 47.03 44.39
C ASN A 39 -12.51 46.76 43.13
N GLU A 40 -11.60 47.65 42.74
CA GLU A 40 -10.70 47.43 41.59
C GLU A 40 -9.75 46.25 41.81
N SER A 41 -9.16 46.12 43.00
CA SER A 41 -8.31 44.96 43.33
C SER A 41 -9.09 43.64 43.34
N ARG A 42 -10.35 43.64 43.80
CA ARG A 42 -11.25 42.47 43.71
C ARG A 42 -11.67 42.16 42.28
N MET A 43 -12.00 43.18 41.49
CA MET A 43 -12.35 43.02 40.08
C MET A 43 -11.16 42.52 39.27
N SER A 44 -9.97 43.06 39.49
CA SER A 44 -8.72 42.61 38.86
C SER A 44 -8.36 41.19 39.28
N GLY A 45 -8.55 40.83 40.57
CA GLY A 45 -8.39 39.45 41.04
C GLY A 45 -9.36 38.47 40.38
N ASN A 46 -10.63 38.84 40.25
CA ASN A 46 -11.64 38.02 39.58
C ASN A 46 -11.39 37.89 38.08
N ASP A 47 -10.92 38.96 37.42
CA ASP A 47 -10.56 38.94 36.00
C ASP A 47 -9.34 38.05 35.76
N LEU A 48 -8.31 38.14 36.62
CA LEU A 48 -7.16 37.24 36.59
C LEU A 48 -7.59 35.77 36.77
N GLU A 49 -8.42 35.46 37.77
CA GLU A 49 -8.89 34.09 38.00
C GLU A 49 -9.73 33.56 36.83
N THR A 50 -10.52 34.42 36.17
CA THR A 50 -11.30 34.06 34.98
C THR A 50 -10.41 33.81 33.77
N ASN A 51 -9.41 34.67 33.53
CA ASN A 51 -8.42 34.48 32.46
C ASN A 51 -7.61 33.20 32.66
N LEU A 52 -7.19 32.91 33.91
CA LEU A 52 -6.51 31.67 34.25
C LEU A 52 -7.42 30.44 34.04
N ALA A 53 -8.70 30.52 34.40
CA ALA A 53 -9.67 29.46 34.14
C ALA A 53 -9.89 29.24 32.62
N TYR A 54 -9.86 30.30 31.81
CA TYR A 54 -9.98 30.23 30.36
C TYR A 54 -8.81 29.48 29.72
N TYR A 55 -7.56 29.90 30.00
CA TYR A 55 -6.37 29.19 29.51
C TYR A 55 -6.27 27.78 30.09
N GLY A 56 -6.77 27.56 31.31
CA GLY A 56 -6.96 26.24 31.88
C GLY A 56 -7.88 25.38 31.02
N ALA A 57 -9.07 25.87 30.69
CA ALA A 57 -10.02 25.14 29.84
C ALA A 57 -9.49 24.91 28.41
N GLU A 58 -8.73 25.85 27.83
CA GLU A 58 -8.00 25.63 26.58
C GLU A 58 -7.02 24.47 26.70
N SER A 59 -6.20 24.45 27.76
CA SER A 59 -5.21 23.39 27.97
C SER A 59 -5.85 22.02 28.15
N GLY A 60 -6.98 21.93 28.87
CA GLY A 60 -7.75 20.69 29.01
C GLY A 60 -8.34 20.24 27.68
N MET A 61 -8.87 21.16 26.88
CA MET A 61 -9.43 20.82 25.57
C MET A 61 -8.36 20.35 24.58
N GLU A 62 -7.20 21.00 24.53
CA GLU A 62 -6.11 20.55 23.66
C GLU A 62 -5.56 19.20 24.09
N LYS A 63 -5.45 18.96 25.41
CA LYS A 63 -5.06 17.64 25.92
C LYS A 63 -6.08 16.57 25.52
N LEU A 64 -7.37 16.80 25.76
CA LEU A 64 -8.42 15.83 25.43
C LEU A 64 -8.49 15.54 23.92
N THR A 65 -8.28 16.57 23.09
CA THR A 65 -8.22 16.41 21.62
C THR A 65 -6.99 15.60 21.21
N ALA A 66 -5.82 15.84 21.83
CA ALA A 66 -4.60 15.09 21.57
C ALA A 66 -4.70 13.62 22.03
N ASP A 67 -5.30 13.38 23.20
CA ASP A 67 -5.54 12.03 23.73
C ASP A 67 -6.54 11.26 22.86
N LEU A 68 -7.59 11.94 22.34
CA LEU A 68 -8.51 11.37 21.36
C LEU A 68 -7.80 11.00 20.05
N SER A 69 -6.97 11.92 19.51
CA SER A 69 -6.17 11.65 18.33
C SER A 69 -5.23 10.46 18.54
N SER A 70 -4.58 10.38 19.71
CA SER A 70 -3.68 9.28 20.08
C SER A 70 -4.40 7.94 20.24
N LEU A 71 -5.64 7.95 20.75
CA LEU A 71 -6.46 6.74 20.82
C LEU A 71 -6.77 6.22 19.41
N TYR A 72 -7.14 7.11 18.51
CA TYR A 72 -7.48 6.76 17.14
C TYR A 72 -6.24 6.39 16.30
N THR A 73 -5.06 6.91 16.61
CA THR A 73 -3.83 6.36 15.99
C THR A 73 -3.50 4.95 16.47
N GLN A 74 -4.02 4.48 17.61
CA GLN A 74 -3.79 3.13 18.14
C GLN A 74 -4.87 2.12 17.76
N TYR A 75 -6.08 2.58 17.42
CA TYR A 75 -7.22 1.71 17.13
C TYR A 75 -8.02 2.26 15.95
N MET A 76 -8.24 1.43 14.93
CA MET A 76 -9.10 1.78 13.79
C MET A 76 -10.54 2.08 14.23
N ILE A 77 -11.07 1.31 15.19
CA ILE A 77 -12.40 1.50 15.77
C ILE A 77 -12.29 1.29 17.29
N PRO A 78 -11.98 2.36 18.06
CA PRO A 78 -12.01 2.29 19.52
C PRO A 78 -13.42 1.96 20.02
N SER A 79 -13.51 1.06 21.00
CA SER A 79 -14.77 0.79 21.69
C SER A 79 -15.24 2.00 22.50
N ASN A 80 -16.53 2.08 22.79
CA ASN A 80 -17.09 3.14 23.62
C ASN A 80 -16.40 3.22 25.01
N ALA A 81 -16.02 2.08 25.58
CA ALA A 81 -15.29 2.06 26.86
C ALA A 81 -13.91 2.74 26.76
N GLN A 82 -13.19 2.56 25.63
CA GLN A 82 -11.88 3.19 25.42
C GLN A 82 -12.00 4.70 25.24
N ILE A 83 -12.99 5.17 24.46
CA ILE A 83 -13.20 6.61 24.24
C ILE A 83 -13.62 7.29 25.55
N GLN A 84 -14.55 6.70 26.29
CA GLN A 84 -15.00 7.26 27.57
C GLN A 84 -13.94 7.19 28.67
N ASN A 85 -12.87 6.41 28.50
CA ASN A 85 -11.77 6.39 29.46
C ASN A 85 -10.86 7.63 29.34
N LEU A 86 -10.87 8.34 28.22
CA LEU A 86 -9.99 9.50 28.00
C LEU A 86 -10.21 10.63 29.01
N VAL A 87 -11.47 10.85 29.42
CA VAL A 87 -11.85 11.91 30.38
C VAL A 87 -11.31 11.67 31.80
N ASN A 88 -10.78 10.48 32.09
CA ASN A 88 -10.12 10.15 33.36
C ASN A 88 -8.68 10.66 33.42
N TYR A 89 -8.15 11.20 32.32
CA TYR A 89 -6.80 11.73 32.23
C TYR A 89 -6.82 13.23 31.88
N PRO A 90 -7.37 14.12 32.72
CA PRO A 90 -7.24 15.56 32.50
C PRO A 90 -5.79 16.06 32.76
N PRO A 91 -5.45 17.33 32.45
CA PRO A 91 -4.16 17.91 32.82
C PRO A 91 -3.90 17.80 34.33
N THR A 92 -2.69 17.39 34.70
CA THR A 92 -2.33 17.24 36.12
C THR A 92 -1.99 18.59 36.75
N PRO A 93 -2.00 18.72 38.10
CA PRO A 93 -1.54 19.94 38.78
C PRO A 93 -0.09 20.32 38.47
N ALA A 94 0.74 19.37 38.01
CA ALA A 94 2.10 19.64 37.54
C ALA A 94 2.13 20.30 36.14
N MET A 95 1.12 20.05 35.30
CA MET A 95 0.96 20.68 33.99
C MET A 95 0.32 22.06 34.13
N VAL A 96 -0.74 22.16 34.93
CA VAL A 96 -1.48 23.41 35.18
C VAL A 96 -1.82 23.51 36.66
N SER A 97 -1.12 24.40 37.38
CA SER A 97 -1.24 24.53 38.83
C SER A 97 -2.58 25.13 39.26
N GLY A 98 -3.17 24.54 40.31
CA GLY A 98 -4.41 25.05 40.91
C GLY A 98 -5.58 25.06 39.93
N MET A 99 -5.76 23.96 39.19
CA MET A 99 -6.89 23.76 38.28
C MET A 99 -7.54 22.40 38.55
N THR A 100 -8.87 22.35 38.49
CA THR A 100 -9.63 21.10 38.46
C THR A 100 -10.44 21.02 37.18
N TYR A 101 -10.55 19.81 36.62
CA TYR A 101 -11.18 19.57 35.32
C TYR A 101 -12.38 18.64 35.47
N SER A 102 -13.43 18.92 34.72
CA SER A 102 -14.52 18.00 34.44
C SER A 102 -14.71 17.94 32.93
N GLU A 103 -14.42 16.76 32.37
CA GLU A 103 -14.39 16.54 30.93
C GLU A 103 -15.51 15.57 30.53
N SER A 104 -16.06 15.72 29.32
CA SER A 104 -16.99 14.75 28.74
C SER A 104 -16.84 14.67 27.23
N ILE A 105 -17.08 13.48 26.68
CA ILE A 105 -17.13 13.23 25.24
C ILE A 105 -18.50 12.61 24.92
N THR A 106 -19.22 13.20 23.97
CA THR A 106 -20.56 12.76 23.57
C THR A 106 -20.64 12.52 22.06
N TYR A 107 -21.27 11.41 21.67
CA TYR A 107 -21.49 11.00 20.27
C TYR A 107 -22.67 10.02 20.19
N PRO A 108 -23.33 9.91 19.02
CA PRO A 108 -24.38 8.91 18.80
C PRO A 108 -23.84 7.49 18.91
N LEU A 109 -24.64 6.57 19.48
CA LEU A 109 -24.32 5.16 19.63
C LEU A 109 -25.25 4.28 18.79
N ASP A 110 -24.71 3.21 18.21
CA ASP A 110 -25.48 2.17 17.52
C ASP A 110 -26.13 1.19 18.51
N ALA A 111 -26.87 0.20 17.99
CA ALA A 111 -27.52 -0.83 18.82
C ALA A 111 -26.53 -1.72 19.61
N GLY A 112 -25.27 -1.77 19.18
CA GLY A 112 -24.17 -2.48 19.87
C GLY A 112 -23.41 -1.62 20.88
N GLY A 113 -23.76 -0.34 21.01
CA GLY A 113 -23.08 0.61 21.90
C GLY A 113 -21.76 1.16 21.35
N ASN A 114 -21.53 1.11 20.03
CA ASN A 114 -20.37 1.70 19.36
C ASN A 114 -20.70 3.07 18.75
N PRO A 115 -19.71 3.95 18.49
CA PRO A 115 -19.95 5.22 17.81
C PRO A 115 -20.61 5.03 16.44
N VAL A 116 -21.68 5.79 16.15
CA VAL A 116 -22.31 5.81 14.83
C VAL A 116 -21.46 6.63 13.87
N SER A 117 -21.18 6.05 12.72
CA SER A 117 -20.50 6.70 11.60
C SER A 117 -21.45 6.97 10.44
N GLY A 118 -21.07 7.91 9.55
CA GLY A 118 -21.80 8.21 8.33
C GLY A 118 -20.90 8.76 7.23
N TRP A 119 -21.19 8.38 6.00
CA TRP A 119 -20.47 8.82 4.81
C TRP A 119 -20.77 10.29 4.45
N ASN A 120 -19.75 11.15 4.40
CA ASN A 120 -19.90 12.55 4.00
C ASN A 120 -18.58 13.16 3.50
N THR A 121 -18.64 14.33 2.86
CA THR A 121 -17.44 15.09 2.48
C THR A 121 -16.84 15.82 3.68
N ILE A 122 -15.52 15.77 3.83
CA ILE A 122 -14.78 16.54 4.82
C ILE A 122 -14.98 18.03 4.52
N SER A 123 -15.49 18.76 5.52
CA SER A 123 -16.01 20.12 5.35
C SER A 123 -14.94 21.21 5.47
N ALA A 124 -13.82 20.91 6.13
CA ALA A 124 -12.73 21.86 6.41
C ALA A 124 -11.37 21.17 6.58
N GLY A 125 -10.30 21.96 6.67
CA GLY A 125 -8.92 21.46 6.89
C GLY A 125 -8.20 21.03 5.61
N ALA A 126 -7.01 20.43 5.79
CA ALA A 126 -6.12 20.00 4.70
C ALA A 126 -6.80 19.03 3.73
N ASN A 127 -7.65 18.16 4.28
CA ASN A 127 -8.33 17.07 3.61
C ASN A 127 -9.72 17.46 3.06
N GLN A 128 -10.05 18.76 3.05
CA GLN A 128 -11.34 19.24 2.56
C GLN A 128 -11.67 18.73 1.16
N GLY A 129 -12.93 18.30 0.99
CA GLY A 129 -13.46 17.77 -0.26
C GLY A 129 -13.14 16.31 -0.54
N LEU A 130 -12.37 15.63 0.33
CA LEU A 130 -12.30 14.16 0.34
C LEU A 130 -13.58 13.60 0.97
N TYR A 131 -13.93 12.39 0.59
CA TYR A 131 -15.16 11.74 1.05
C TYR A 131 -14.79 10.66 2.08
N ALA A 132 -15.25 10.82 3.31
CA ALA A 132 -14.83 9.99 4.43
C ALA A 132 -16.03 9.40 5.17
N GLU A 133 -15.79 8.32 5.89
CA GLU A 133 -16.70 7.86 6.92
C GLU A 133 -16.43 8.68 8.19
N ILE A 134 -17.40 9.50 8.59
CA ILE A 134 -17.29 10.51 9.63
C ILE A 134 -17.99 10.03 10.90
N ILE A 135 -17.28 10.12 12.02
CA ILE A 135 -17.83 9.94 13.38
C ILE A 135 -17.88 11.32 14.04
N PRO A 136 -19.06 11.93 14.20
CA PRO A 136 -19.19 13.23 14.84
C PRO A 136 -19.11 13.09 16.36
N MET A 137 -18.24 13.87 16.99
CA MET A 137 -18.10 13.91 18.44
C MET A 137 -18.16 15.34 18.98
N THR A 138 -18.65 15.48 20.21
CA THR A 138 -18.64 16.72 20.96
C THR A 138 -17.86 16.52 22.25
N MET A 139 -16.75 17.24 22.39
CA MET A 139 -15.93 17.29 23.59
C MET A 139 -16.30 18.52 24.42
N GLN A 140 -16.37 18.36 25.73
CA GLN A 140 -16.60 19.44 26.68
C GLN A 140 -15.54 19.38 27.77
N VAL A 141 -14.99 20.54 28.11
CA VAL A 141 -14.04 20.72 29.21
C VAL A 141 -14.54 21.86 30.10
N ILE A 142 -14.67 21.58 31.39
CA ILE A 142 -14.94 22.57 32.42
C ILE A 142 -13.70 22.67 33.29
N ALA A 143 -13.03 23.82 33.26
CA ALA A 143 -11.90 24.12 34.12
C ALA A 143 -12.35 25.02 35.27
N SER A 144 -11.95 24.66 36.49
CA SER A 144 -12.34 25.36 37.72
C SER A 144 -11.13 25.73 38.55
N ARG A 145 -11.09 26.99 39.00
CA ARG A 145 -10.07 27.52 39.91
C ARG A 145 -10.48 27.31 41.38
N PRO A 146 -9.51 27.22 42.31
CA PRO A 146 -9.77 27.18 43.75
C PRO A 146 -10.60 28.36 44.27
N ALA A 147 -10.49 29.52 43.61
CA ALA A 147 -11.26 30.72 43.93
C ALA A 147 -12.73 30.69 43.41
N GLY A 148 -13.12 29.63 42.69
CA GLY A 148 -14.49 29.43 42.19
C GLY A 148 -14.74 29.96 40.76
N ALA A 149 -13.75 30.56 40.10
CA ALA A 149 -13.86 30.91 38.68
C ALA A 149 -13.94 29.63 37.84
N THR A 150 -14.92 29.54 36.93
CA THR A 150 -15.13 28.38 36.07
C THR A 150 -15.30 28.80 34.62
N VAL A 151 -14.76 28.00 33.69
CA VAL A 151 -14.95 28.17 32.25
C VAL A 151 -15.38 26.85 31.64
N ASN A 152 -16.45 26.90 30.84
CA ASN A 152 -16.98 25.76 30.08
C ASN A 152 -16.69 25.96 28.60
N MET A 153 -15.94 25.04 28.01
CA MET A 153 -15.60 25.04 26.59
C MET A 153 -16.16 23.79 25.93
N THR A 154 -16.70 23.96 24.72
CA THR A 154 -17.20 22.87 23.89
C THR A 154 -16.55 22.92 22.52
N ARG A 155 -16.06 21.77 22.05
CA ARG A 155 -15.46 21.58 20.73
C ARG A 155 -16.20 20.47 20.00
N LYS A 156 -16.55 20.72 18.74
CA LYS A 156 -17.04 19.67 17.83
C LYS A 156 -15.88 19.17 17.00
N VAL A 157 -15.75 17.85 16.92
CA VAL A 157 -14.72 17.19 16.13
C VAL A 157 -15.33 16.11 15.26
N GLU A 158 -14.70 15.87 14.12
CA GLU A 158 -15.01 14.79 13.20
C GLU A 158 -13.81 13.86 13.12
N VAL A 159 -14.01 12.60 13.51
CA VAL A 159 -13.06 11.55 13.19
C VAL A 159 -13.41 11.04 11.80
N SER A 160 -12.49 11.20 10.85
CA SER A 160 -12.70 10.90 9.43
C SER A 160 -11.86 9.72 9.01
N LEU A 161 -12.51 8.69 8.45
CA LEU A 161 -11.88 7.54 7.82
C LEU A 161 -11.85 7.75 6.30
N ILE A 162 -10.67 8.08 5.76
CA ILE A 162 -10.46 8.51 4.38
C ILE A 162 -9.95 7.32 3.54
N PRO A 163 -10.72 6.82 2.55
CA PRO A 163 -10.28 5.71 1.70
C PRO A 163 -9.08 6.09 0.83
N VAL A 164 -8.04 5.25 0.83
CA VAL A 164 -6.78 5.54 0.13
C VAL A 164 -6.95 5.62 -1.39
N PHE A 165 -7.87 4.85 -1.98
CA PHE A 165 -8.08 4.84 -3.43
C PHE A 165 -8.84 6.07 -3.98
N GLN A 166 -9.19 7.03 -3.12
CA GLN A 166 -9.66 8.34 -3.57
C GLN A 166 -8.54 9.25 -4.06
N PHE A 167 -7.30 8.95 -3.67
CA PHE A 167 -6.13 9.61 -4.23
C PHE A 167 -5.84 9.04 -5.61
N GLY A 168 -5.50 9.91 -6.55
CA GLY A 168 -4.90 9.46 -7.80
C GLY A 168 -3.57 8.77 -7.52
N VAL A 169 -2.74 9.41 -6.70
CA VAL A 169 -1.47 8.87 -6.23
C VAL A 169 -1.26 9.14 -4.75
N PHE A 170 -0.84 8.12 -4.01
CA PHE A 170 -0.44 8.24 -2.60
C PHE A 170 0.91 7.56 -2.35
N CYS A 171 1.85 8.22 -1.65
CA CYS A 171 3.04 7.57 -1.10
C CYS A 171 3.13 7.76 0.42
N GLY A 172 3.29 6.66 1.16
CA GLY A 172 3.60 6.67 2.60
C GLY A 172 5.04 7.08 2.90
N PHE A 173 5.94 6.96 1.91
CA PHE A 173 7.29 7.52 1.91
C PHE A 173 7.40 8.61 0.85
N ASP A 174 8.62 8.97 0.44
CA ASP A 174 8.85 9.94 -0.64
C ASP A 174 8.18 9.48 -1.95
N CYS A 175 7.64 10.44 -2.72
CA CYS A 175 7.17 10.22 -4.09
C CYS A 175 8.13 10.88 -5.08
N SER A 176 8.37 10.27 -6.24
CA SER A 176 9.17 10.88 -7.31
C SER A 176 8.48 10.81 -8.68
N TYR A 177 8.64 11.88 -9.47
CA TYR A 177 8.26 11.94 -10.87
C TYR A 177 9.45 12.43 -11.69
N PHE A 178 9.81 11.69 -12.74
CA PHE A 178 10.86 12.06 -13.68
C PHE A 178 10.63 11.42 -15.06
N PRO A 179 9.39 11.48 -15.61
CA PRO A 179 9.07 10.77 -16.84
C PRO A 179 9.93 11.28 -18.01
N GLY A 180 10.60 10.36 -18.71
CA GLY A 180 11.35 10.68 -19.92
C GLY A 180 10.42 11.20 -21.04
N PRO A 181 9.39 10.44 -21.45
CA PRO A 181 8.33 10.92 -22.34
C PRO A 181 7.27 11.76 -21.61
N ASN A 182 6.38 12.40 -22.37
CA ASN A 182 5.21 13.10 -21.81
C ASN A 182 4.36 12.19 -20.93
N PHE A 183 3.93 12.70 -19.79
CA PHE A 183 3.12 11.97 -18.82
C PHE A 183 2.11 12.89 -18.15
N SER A 184 0.88 12.42 -18.03
CA SER A 184 -0.16 13.10 -17.28
C SER A 184 -0.90 12.08 -16.44
N PHE A 185 -1.25 12.44 -15.21
CA PHE A 185 -2.04 11.59 -14.32
C PHE A 185 -3.10 12.41 -13.60
N GLY A 186 -4.31 11.83 -13.49
CA GLY A 186 -5.47 12.48 -12.88
C GLY A 186 -5.56 12.30 -11.37
N GLY A 187 -6.44 13.06 -10.71
CA GLY A 187 -6.72 12.90 -9.28
C GLY A 187 -5.63 13.48 -8.38
N ARG A 188 -5.91 13.48 -7.06
CA ARG A 188 -5.04 14.09 -6.05
C ARG A 188 -3.75 13.28 -5.86
N VAL A 189 -2.64 13.99 -5.67
CA VAL A 189 -1.33 13.43 -5.35
C VAL A 189 -0.95 13.81 -3.93
N HIS A 190 -0.58 12.84 -3.11
CA HIS A 190 -0.13 13.06 -1.74
C HIS A 190 1.09 12.21 -1.40
N THR A 191 2.06 12.79 -0.69
CA THR A 191 3.15 12.02 -0.05
C THR A 191 3.28 12.43 1.42
N ASN A 192 3.48 11.43 2.29
CA ASN A 192 3.90 11.63 3.67
C ASN A 192 5.41 11.94 3.80
N GLY A 193 6.16 11.71 2.73
CA GLY A 193 7.56 12.08 2.58
C GLY A 193 7.74 13.41 1.84
N SER A 194 8.86 13.50 1.13
CA SER A 194 9.16 14.57 0.18
C SER A 194 8.69 14.18 -1.23
N LEU A 195 8.36 15.18 -2.04
CA LEU A 195 7.97 15.03 -3.43
C LEU A 195 9.08 15.54 -4.35
N PHE A 196 9.67 14.65 -5.15
CA PHE A 196 10.66 14.99 -6.18
C PHE A 196 9.96 15.14 -7.52
N LEU A 197 10.07 16.31 -8.14
CA LEU A 197 9.45 16.63 -9.43
C LEU A 197 10.50 17.00 -10.46
N ALA A 198 10.61 16.18 -11.49
CA ALA A 198 11.39 16.42 -12.69
C ALA A 198 10.60 15.93 -13.90
N ALA A 199 11.01 16.34 -15.10
CA ALA A 199 10.40 15.86 -16.33
C ALA A 199 11.43 15.89 -17.48
N GLY A 200 11.49 14.82 -18.28
CA GLY A 200 12.19 14.82 -19.57
C GLY A 200 11.33 15.47 -20.66
N GLY A 201 10.06 15.05 -20.74
CA GLY A 201 8.99 15.70 -21.51
C GLY A 201 8.08 16.55 -20.62
N ASP A 202 6.83 16.73 -21.00
CA ASP A 202 5.85 17.44 -20.17
C ASP A 202 5.25 16.51 -19.11
N LEU A 203 5.27 16.95 -17.84
CA LEU A 203 4.59 16.30 -16.72
C LEU A 203 3.37 17.13 -16.32
N VAL A 204 2.17 16.53 -16.33
CA VAL A 204 0.91 17.27 -16.11
C VAL A 204 0.08 16.67 -14.98
N PHE A 205 -0.23 17.50 -13.98
CA PHE A 205 -1.12 17.17 -12.86
C PHE A 205 -2.50 17.81 -13.02
N ASN A 206 -3.58 17.06 -12.78
CA ASN A 206 -4.95 17.56 -12.92
C ASN A 206 -5.60 18.02 -11.60
N ASP A 207 -5.13 17.55 -10.45
CA ASP A 207 -5.71 17.91 -9.14
C ASP A 207 -4.60 18.23 -8.12
N LYS A 208 -4.99 18.56 -6.88
CA LYS A 208 -4.08 18.98 -5.81
C LYS A 208 -2.89 18.04 -5.65
N VAL A 209 -1.72 18.65 -5.45
CA VAL A 209 -0.42 18.02 -5.22
C VAL A 209 0.09 18.43 -3.83
N ALA A 210 0.18 17.47 -2.92
CA ALA A 210 0.53 17.70 -1.53
C ALA A 210 1.75 16.86 -1.10
N ALA A 211 2.65 17.48 -0.33
CA ALA A 211 3.78 16.78 0.28
C ALA A 211 3.89 17.16 1.76
N TYR A 212 3.86 16.20 2.67
CA TYR A 212 3.99 16.49 4.11
C TYR A 212 5.35 17.13 4.44
N LYS A 213 6.44 16.65 3.81
CA LYS A 213 7.78 17.23 3.99
C LYS A 213 8.07 18.33 2.97
N GLN A 214 8.97 18.07 2.01
CA GLN A 214 9.48 19.06 1.07
C GLN A 214 9.09 18.72 -0.38
N ILE A 215 8.98 19.74 -1.21
CA ILE A 215 8.88 19.62 -2.67
C ILE A 215 10.22 20.05 -3.25
N VAL A 216 10.84 19.16 -4.02
CA VAL A 216 12.19 19.28 -4.59
C VAL A 216 12.11 19.21 -6.11
N MET A 217 12.82 20.09 -6.80
CA MET A 217 12.78 20.20 -8.27
C MET A 217 14.15 20.31 -8.96
N ASP A 218 15.21 20.54 -8.21
CA ASP A 218 16.58 20.73 -8.72
C ASP A 218 17.38 19.42 -8.80
N GLN A 219 16.89 18.36 -8.16
CA GLN A 219 17.50 17.04 -8.17
C GLN A 219 16.45 15.91 -8.17
N LEU A 220 16.85 14.75 -8.68
CA LEU A 220 16.16 13.48 -8.48
C LEU A 220 16.42 12.95 -7.06
N GLU A 221 15.69 11.90 -6.68
CA GLU A 221 15.84 11.22 -5.39
C GLU A 221 17.20 10.54 -5.19
N ASN A 222 17.90 10.21 -6.28
CA ASN A 222 19.27 9.67 -6.25
C ASN A 222 20.36 10.78 -6.20
N GLY A 223 19.96 12.05 -6.10
CA GLY A 223 20.86 13.21 -6.06
C GLY A 223 21.30 13.74 -7.43
N HIS A 224 20.88 13.15 -8.54
CA HIS A 224 21.21 13.64 -9.89
C HIS A 224 20.52 14.97 -10.18
N MET A 225 21.24 15.96 -10.74
CA MET A 225 20.70 17.29 -11.02
C MET A 225 19.70 17.28 -12.19
N THR A 226 18.50 17.85 -11.99
CA THR A 226 17.46 17.88 -13.03
C THR A 226 17.81 18.78 -14.21
N SER A 227 18.69 19.76 -14.01
CA SER A 227 19.24 20.61 -15.08
C SER A 227 19.99 19.82 -16.17
N THR A 228 20.34 18.55 -15.90
CA THR A 228 21.03 17.66 -16.84
C THR A 228 20.15 16.46 -17.18
N GLY A 229 19.55 16.46 -18.37
CA GLY A 229 18.75 15.32 -18.87
C GLY A 229 17.25 15.36 -18.53
N TYR A 230 16.79 16.32 -17.72
CA TYR A 230 15.37 16.51 -17.37
C TYR A 230 14.91 17.95 -17.61
N GLY A 231 15.06 18.44 -18.85
CA GLY A 231 14.72 19.82 -19.23
C GLY A 231 13.24 20.07 -19.56
N GLY A 232 12.36 19.11 -19.30
CA GLY A 232 10.93 19.20 -19.54
C GLY A 232 10.20 20.13 -18.57
N THR A 233 8.91 20.36 -18.82
CA THR A 233 8.09 21.28 -18.02
C THR A 233 7.12 20.53 -17.12
N VAL A 234 7.02 20.95 -15.86
CA VAL A 234 6.03 20.45 -14.90
C VAL A 234 4.84 21.41 -14.84
N PHE A 235 3.65 20.92 -15.13
CA PHE A 235 2.39 21.66 -15.10
C PHE A 235 1.54 21.23 -13.92
N VAL A 236 1.12 22.20 -13.12
CA VAL A 236 0.30 22.01 -11.93
C VAL A 236 -1.01 22.80 -12.03
N PRO A 237 -2.08 22.34 -11.34
CA PRO A 237 -3.32 23.09 -11.31
C PRO A 237 -3.22 24.30 -10.37
N ILE A 238 -4.01 25.33 -10.65
CA ILE A 238 -4.20 26.51 -9.76
C ILE A 238 -5.67 26.78 -9.42
N ALA A 239 -6.58 25.93 -9.92
CA ALA A 239 -8.01 25.96 -9.68
C ALA A 239 -8.62 24.58 -9.96
N SER A 240 -9.89 24.39 -9.57
CA SER A 240 -10.64 23.16 -9.88
C SER A 240 -10.74 22.93 -11.40
N ALA A 241 -10.97 21.68 -11.80
CA ALA A 241 -10.82 21.18 -13.19
C ALA A 241 -9.37 21.16 -13.73
N GLY A 242 -8.42 21.83 -13.04
CA GLY A 242 -6.98 21.71 -13.18
C GLY A 242 -6.44 21.70 -14.61
N CYS A 243 -5.36 20.94 -14.83
CA CYS A 243 -4.80 20.80 -16.17
C CYS A 243 -5.44 19.71 -17.02
N PRO A 244 -5.70 19.97 -18.32
CA PRO A 244 -6.12 18.93 -19.24
C PRO A 244 -5.09 17.80 -19.32
N LEU A 245 -5.56 16.58 -19.09
CA LEU A 245 -4.74 15.36 -19.23
C LEU A 245 -4.54 15.02 -20.71
N ASN A 246 -3.48 14.26 -21.00
CA ASN A 246 -3.14 13.73 -22.33
C ASN A 246 -3.00 14.79 -23.44
N THR A 247 -2.73 16.04 -23.07
CA THR A 247 -2.48 17.17 -23.98
C THR A 247 -1.16 17.82 -23.60
N PHE A 248 -0.22 17.94 -24.54
CA PHE A 248 1.16 18.34 -24.26
C PHE A 248 1.66 19.37 -25.30
N PRO A 249 1.96 20.63 -24.92
CA PRO A 249 1.73 21.20 -23.59
C PRO A 249 0.22 21.35 -23.31
N PRO A 250 -0.22 21.27 -22.04
CA PRO A 250 -1.62 21.43 -21.69
C PRO A 250 -2.08 22.88 -21.93
N THR A 251 -3.29 23.05 -22.49
CA THR A 251 -3.87 24.37 -22.78
C THR A 251 -5.02 24.68 -21.84
N GLY A 252 -4.92 25.72 -20.99
CA GLY A 252 -6.02 26.15 -20.13
C GLY A 252 -5.62 27.21 -19.11
N SER A 253 -6.58 28.02 -18.64
CA SER A 253 -6.35 29.08 -17.65
C SER A 253 -6.03 28.57 -16.25
N ASN A 254 -6.37 27.30 -15.97
CA ASN A 254 -6.18 26.67 -14.66
C ASN A 254 -4.87 25.88 -14.59
N CYS A 255 -4.05 25.94 -15.64
CA CYS A 255 -2.71 25.37 -15.70
C CYS A 255 -1.63 26.39 -15.44
N TYR A 256 -0.71 26.04 -14.56
CA TYR A 256 0.49 26.82 -14.31
C TYR A 256 1.73 25.96 -14.59
N ALA A 257 2.65 26.52 -15.39
CA ALA A 257 3.94 25.91 -15.66
C ALA A 257 4.91 26.31 -14.55
N LEU A 258 5.42 25.32 -13.81
CA LEU A 258 6.47 25.55 -12.83
C LEU A 258 7.78 25.97 -13.54
N PRO A 259 8.67 26.70 -12.85
CA PRO A 259 9.97 27.09 -13.38
C PRO A 259 10.76 25.88 -13.91
N GLY A 260 11.57 26.11 -14.94
CA GLY A 260 12.34 25.05 -15.59
C GLY A 260 13.33 24.36 -14.65
N ALA A 261 13.75 23.16 -15.03
CA ALA A 261 14.64 22.31 -14.25
C ALA A 261 15.89 23.01 -13.74
N GLY A 262 16.24 22.77 -12.46
CA GLY A 262 17.38 23.40 -11.79
C GLY A 262 17.20 24.87 -11.41
N THR A 263 16.02 25.47 -11.57
CA THR A 263 15.77 26.85 -11.13
C THR A 263 15.59 26.91 -9.61
N VAL A 264 16.51 27.57 -8.90
CA VAL A 264 16.48 27.68 -7.42
C VAL A 264 16.21 29.13 -6.99
N PRO A 265 15.30 29.38 -6.00
CA PRO A 265 14.44 28.43 -5.28
C PRO A 265 13.05 28.35 -5.94
N GLY A 266 12.99 28.39 -7.29
CA GLY A 266 11.76 28.61 -8.06
C GLY A 266 10.70 27.56 -7.73
N ASP A 267 9.53 28.02 -7.26
CA ASP A 267 8.31 27.31 -6.83
C ASP A 267 8.43 26.01 -6.00
N ALA A 268 9.64 25.51 -5.73
CA ALA A 268 9.95 24.41 -4.83
C ALA A 268 10.04 24.89 -3.38
N SER A 269 9.80 23.98 -2.43
CA SER A 269 9.92 24.29 -0.99
C SER A 269 11.33 24.06 -0.45
N TRP A 270 12.17 23.31 -1.18
CA TRP A 270 13.53 22.97 -0.81
C TRP A 270 14.46 22.96 -2.04
N SER A 271 15.74 23.26 -1.83
CA SER A 271 16.76 23.26 -2.90
C SER A 271 18.17 23.07 -2.35
N GLY A 272 19.10 22.67 -3.22
CA GLY A 272 20.54 22.57 -2.93
C GLY A 272 20.95 21.29 -2.20
N GLY A 273 20.13 20.24 -2.25
CA GLY A 273 20.43 18.95 -1.62
C GLY A 273 19.19 18.13 -1.27
N PHE A 274 19.42 16.89 -0.82
CA PHE A 274 18.36 15.99 -0.36
C PHE A 274 17.80 16.48 0.99
N PRO A 275 16.47 16.67 1.14
CA PRO A 275 15.86 17.12 2.40
C PRO A 275 16.27 16.27 3.60
N GLY A 276 16.77 16.91 4.66
CA GLY A 276 17.24 16.23 5.87
C GLY A 276 18.72 15.85 5.86
N VAL A 277 19.42 16.02 4.73
CA VAL A 277 20.87 15.79 4.60
C VAL A 277 21.60 17.08 4.21
N ALA A 278 21.13 17.75 3.15
CA ALA A 278 21.76 18.95 2.60
C ALA A 278 20.71 19.86 1.93
N GLY A 279 21.07 21.11 1.69
CA GLY A 279 20.20 22.11 1.06
C GLY A 279 19.58 23.10 2.05
N SER A 280 18.59 23.85 1.59
CA SER A 280 17.93 24.90 2.37
C SER A 280 16.46 25.07 1.97
N ALA A 281 15.63 25.35 2.97
CA ALA A 281 14.21 25.65 2.78
C ALA A 281 14.00 26.98 2.06
N ASN A 282 13.02 27.02 1.16
CA ASN A 282 12.59 28.23 0.50
C ASN A 282 11.58 28.98 1.38
N ASN A 283 12.03 30.04 2.07
CA ASN A 283 11.17 30.86 2.92
C ASN A 283 10.02 31.56 2.16
N LYS A 284 10.07 31.63 0.82
CA LYS A 284 8.99 32.21 0.00
C LYS A 284 7.90 31.20 -0.37
N PHE A 285 8.13 29.91 -0.18
CA PHE A 285 7.21 28.86 -0.63
C PHE A 285 5.80 29.02 -0.06
N GLN A 286 5.66 29.44 1.20
CA GLN A 286 4.33 29.68 1.80
C GLN A 286 3.52 30.75 1.04
N THR A 287 4.18 31.79 0.54
CA THR A 287 3.53 32.84 -0.27
C THR A 287 3.26 32.36 -1.69
N ILE A 288 4.14 31.54 -2.27
CA ILE A 288 3.95 30.96 -3.60
C ILE A 288 2.77 29.97 -3.60
N SER A 289 2.73 29.08 -2.62
CA SER A 289 1.66 28.09 -2.44
C SER A 289 0.31 28.76 -2.20
N SER A 290 0.22 29.71 -1.25
CA SER A 290 -1.05 30.38 -0.94
C SER A 290 -1.51 31.41 -1.98
N GLY A 291 -0.57 32.09 -2.65
CA GLY A 291 -0.84 33.10 -3.68
C GLY A 291 -0.91 32.51 -5.08
N THR A 292 0.25 32.30 -5.72
CA THR A 292 0.35 31.88 -7.13
C THR A 292 -0.34 30.53 -7.39
N LEU A 293 -0.19 29.59 -6.46
CA LEU A 293 -0.65 28.21 -6.64
C LEU A 293 -1.98 27.93 -5.93
N ASN A 294 -2.60 28.91 -5.25
CA ASN A 294 -3.90 28.79 -4.57
C ASN A 294 -4.08 27.51 -3.71
N TYR A 295 -3.03 27.08 -3.00
CA TYR A 295 -2.97 25.84 -2.21
C TYR A 295 -3.19 24.54 -3.01
N PHE A 296 -3.10 24.57 -4.34
CA PHE A 296 -3.10 23.36 -5.17
C PHE A 296 -1.77 22.64 -5.17
N VAL A 297 -0.68 23.35 -4.90
CA VAL A 297 0.62 22.75 -4.56
C VAL A 297 0.98 23.20 -3.15
N ALA A 298 1.11 22.27 -2.23
CA ALA A 298 1.19 22.58 -0.81
C ALA A 298 2.13 21.63 -0.05
N ASN A 299 2.72 22.13 1.03
CA ASN A 299 3.43 21.34 2.02
C ASN A 299 2.94 21.60 3.46
N SER A 300 3.62 21.03 4.46
CA SER A 300 3.27 21.23 5.89
C SER A 300 3.22 22.69 6.34
N LEU A 301 4.07 23.57 5.79
CA LEU A 301 4.03 25.02 6.10
C LEU A 301 2.74 25.70 5.62
N THR A 302 2.02 25.06 4.71
CA THR A 302 0.77 25.52 4.10
C THR A 302 -0.42 24.64 4.47
N GLY A 303 -0.26 23.77 5.48
CA GLY A 303 -1.35 23.03 6.11
C GLY A 303 -1.48 21.56 5.71
N VAL A 304 -0.57 20.96 4.93
CA VAL A 304 -0.61 19.52 4.62
C VAL A 304 -0.29 18.69 5.87
N THR A 305 -1.11 17.69 6.15
CA THR A 305 -0.95 16.77 7.29
C THR A 305 -0.39 15.41 6.84
N ASN A 306 0.24 14.70 7.77
CA ASN A 306 0.67 13.33 7.56
C ASN A 306 -0.54 12.39 7.59
N MET A 307 -0.70 11.53 6.58
CA MET A 307 -1.86 10.67 6.40
C MET A 307 -1.47 9.24 6.72
N GLN A 308 -1.79 8.76 7.93
CA GLN A 308 -1.39 7.44 8.39
C GLN A 308 -2.59 6.50 8.51
N LEU A 309 -2.33 5.21 8.27
CA LEU A 309 -3.28 4.17 8.63
C LEU A 309 -3.32 4.06 10.16
N PRO A 310 -4.48 3.73 10.76
CA PRO A 310 -4.54 3.45 12.19
C PRO A 310 -3.56 2.33 12.57
N PHE A 311 -2.94 2.41 13.75
CA PHE A 311 -2.00 1.46 14.39
C PHE A 311 -0.78 1.01 13.56
N VAL A 312 -0.68 1.46 12.32
CA VAL A 312 0.37 1.15 11.36
C VAL A 312 1.19 2.42 11.14
N GLN A 313 2.51 2.31 11.26
CA GLN A 313 3.39 3.46 11.10
C GLN A 313 4.52 3.11 10.15
N ASN A 314 4.72 3.97 9.14
CA ASN A 314 5.91 3.94 8.32
C ASN A 314 7.15 4.23 9.19
N SER A 315 8.18 3.38 9.07
CA SER A 315 9.45 3.47 9.79
C SER A 315 9.36 3.18 11.30
N CYS A 316 9.52 1.90 11.62
CA CYS A 316 9.67 1.37 12.97
C CYS A 316 10.96 1.79 13.69
N THR A 317 11.94 2.33 12.96
CA THR A 317 13.15 2.90 13.55
C THR A 317 12.90 4.30 14.13
N SER A 318 11.93 5.03 13.57
CA SER A 318 11.58 6.41 13.98
C SER A 318 10.52 6.45 15.09
N ASN A 319 9.85 5.32 15.37
CA ASN A 319 8.84 5.17 16.40
C ASN A 319 9.18 3.95 17.27
N PRO A 320 9.40 4.09 18.59
CA PRO A 320 9.84 2.98 19.41
C PRO A 320 8.85 1.80 19.36
N PRO A 321 9.33 0.55 19.20
CA PRO A 321 8.48 -0.64 19.21
C PRO A 321 7.56 -0.72 20.44
N PRO A 322 6.35 -1.31 20.31
CA PRO A 322 5.84 -2.03 19.14
C PRO A 322 5.20 -1.10 18.08
N CYS A 323 5.62 -1.26 16.83
CA CYS A 323 5.07 -0.61 15.64
C CYS A 323 4.78 -1.69 14.59
N SER A 324 3.82 -1.44 13.69
CA SER A 324 3.49 -2.34 12.58
C SER A 324 3.74 -1.63 11.26
N ASP A 325 4.53 -2.24 10.36
CA ASP A 325 4.72 -1.77 9.00
C ASP A 325 3.43 -1.98 8.17
N PRO A 326 3.05 -1.04 7.28
CA PRO A 326 1.94 -1.23 6.36
C PRO A 326 1.92 -2.55 5.58
N ILE A 327 3.07 -3.14 5.26
CA ILE A 327 3.11 -4.42 4.54
C ILE A 327 2.52 -5.57 5.37
N ALA A 328 2.54 -5.46 6.70
CA ALA A 328 1.94 -6.47 7.58
C ALA A 328 0.43 -6.69 7.30
N LEU A 329 -0.26 -5.74 6.65
CA LEU A 329 -1.65 -5.90 6.25
C LEU A 329 -1.87 -6.98 5.18
N ILE A 330 -0.86 -7.24 4.33
CA ILE A 330 -0.92 -8.28 3.28
C ILE A 330 -0.26 -9.60 3.69
N ARG A 331 0.52 -9.62 4.78
CA ARG A 331 1.17 -10.83 5.31
C ARG A 331 0.18 -11.81 5.95
N LYS A 332 0.51 -13.11 5.90
CA LYS A 332 -0.16 -14.11 6.74
C LYS A 332 0.07 -13.81 8.24
N PRO A 333 -0.87 -14.17 9.12
CA PRO A 333 -0.66 -14.03 10.56
C PRO A 333 0.43 -14.97 11.05
N GLN A 334 1.19 -14.55 12.06
CA GLN A 334 2.17 -15.43 12.71
C GLN A 334 1.48 -16.41 13.68
N PRO A 335 2.06 -17.60 13.94
CA PRO A 335 1.49 -18.54 14.91
C PRO A 335 1.25 -17.89 16.28
N GLY A 336 0.00 -17.95 16.75
CA GLY A 336 -0.42 -17.34 18.02
C GLY A 336 -0.89 -15.89 17.94
N GLU A 337 -0.86 -15.26 16.76
CA GLU A 337 -1.48 -13.94 16.58
C GLU A 337 -3.01 -14.02 16.71
N SER A 338 -3.59 -13.13 17.52
CA SER A 338 -5.04 -13.05 17.65
C SER A 338 -5.68 -12.37 16.43
N ALA A 339 -6.65 -13.04 15.80
CA ALA A 339 -7.47 -12.48 14.72
C ALA A 339 -8.29 -11.25 15.15
N THR A 340 -8.47 -11.03 16.45
CA THR A 340 -9.20 -9.87 17.01
C THR A 340 -8.26 -8.74 17.49
N SER A 341 -6.95 -8.89 17.35
CA SER A 341 -5.99 -7.80 17.61
C SER A 341 -6.14 -6.67 16.57
N ALA A 342 -5.56 -5.49 16.84
CA ALA A 342 -5.60 -4.36 15.89
C ALA A 342 -5.04 -4.74 14.50
N LEU A 343 -3.88 -5.44 14.49
CA LEU A 343 -3.31 -5.99 13.25
C LEU A 343 -4.17 -7.12 12.68
N GLY A 344 -4.58 -8.09 13.51
CA GLY A 344 -5.38 -9.24 13.07
C GLY A 344 -6.69 -8.84 12.38
N THR A 345 -7.43 -7.88 12.93
CA THR A 345 -8.67 -7.35 12.33
C THR A 345 -8.44 -6.59 11.03
N SER A 346 -7.21 -6.13 10.80
CA SER A 346 -6.85 -5.31 9.64
C SER A 346 -6.19 -6.11 8.52
N ARG A 347 -5.58 -7.27 8.83
CA ARG A 347 -5.01 -8.18 7.86
C ARG A 347 -6.03 -8.55 6.79
N LEU A 348 -5.65 -8.39 5.54
CA LEU A 348 -6.47 -8.79 4.41
C LEU A 348 -6.66 -10.30 4.36
N TYR A 349 -5.75 -11.09 4.96
CA TYR A 349 -5.95 -12.51 5.24
C TYR A 349 -7.24 -12.82 6.02
N ASN A 350 -7.56 -12.02 7.03
CA ASN A 350 -8.75 -12.23 7.87
C ASN A 350 -10.01 -11.56 7.28
N LYS A 351 -9.84 -10.54 6.44
CA LYS A 351 -10.94 -9.88 5.72
C LYS A 351 -11.36 -10.62 4.44
N ALA A 352 -10.51 -11.54 3.96
CA ALA A 352 -10.70 -12.22 2.69
C ALA A 352 -12.01 -13.02 2.62
N GLN A 353 -12.56 -13.14 1.41
CA GLN A 353 -13.67 -14.05 1.13
C GLN A 353 -13.16 -15.39 0.61
N ILE A 354 -11.98 -15.41 -0.02
CA ILE A 354 -11.34 -16.59 -0.56
C ILE A 354 -9.85 -16.52 -0.21
N ARG A 355 -9.27 -17.65 0.20
CA ARG A 355 -7.84 -17.79 0.45
C ARG A 355 -7.27 -18.91 -0.41
N VAL A 356 -6.12 -18.65 -1.02
CA VAL A 356 -5.28 -19.62 -1.74
C VAL A 356 -3.91 -19.59 -1.07
N LEU A 357 -3.58 -20.67 -0.38
CA LEU A 357 -2.41 -20.77 0.47
C LEU A 357 -1.56 -21.96 -0.02
N LEU A 358 -0.26 -21.73 -0.19
CA LEU A 358 0.73 -22.77 -0.48
C LEU A 358 1.89 -22.64 0.50
N ALA A 359 2.37 -23.77 0.99
CA ALA A 359 3.51 -23.84 1.91
C ALA A 359 4.12 -25.23 1.88
N ASP A 360 5.39 -25.34 2.28
CA ASP A 360 6.07 -26.64 2.36
C ASP A 360 5.62 -27.47 3.57
N THR A 361 5.15 -26.80 4.63
CA THR A 361 4.65 -27.45 5.85
C THR A 361 3.23 -27.03 6.17
N VAL A 362 2.46 -27.94 6.77
CA VAL A 362 1.10 -27.66 7.26
C VAL A 362 1.07 -26.55 8.31
N ALA A 363 2.12 -26.46 9.14
CA ALA A 363 2.23 -25.42 10.18
C ALA A 363 2.23 -24.01 9.58
N ASP A 364 2.87 -23.83 8.43
CA ASP A 364 2.95 -22.57 7.70
C ASP A 364 1.78 -22.37 6.70
N LEU A 365 1.11 -23.45 6.28
CA LEU A 365 -0.04 -23.38 5.37
C LEU A 365 -1.18 -22.55 5.94
N HIS A 366 -1.54 -22.79 7.20
CA HIS A 366 -2.59 -22.05 7.92
C HIS A 366 -2.17 -21.90 9.41
N PRO A 367 -1.30 -20.92 9.72
CA PRO A 367 -0.66 -20.79 11.03
C PRO A 367 -1.65 -20.58 12.19
N GLU A 368 -2.90 -20.19 11.91
CA GLU A 368 -3.93 -20.02 12.92
C GLU A 368 -4.56 -21.33 13.44
N ARG A 369 -4.38 -22.46 12.73
CA ARG A 369 -5.08 -23.73 13.06
C ARG A 369 -4.23 -24.76 13.80
N GLY A 370 -2.91 -24.56 13.85
CA GLY A 370 -1.96 -25.55 14.36
C GLY A 370 -1.85 -26.82 13.48
N THR A 371 -0.88 -27.68 13.77
CA THR A 371 -0.54 -28.85 12.93
C THR A 371 -1.52 -30.03 13.01
N SER A 372 -2.40 -30.06 14.02
CA SER A 372 -3.32 -31.16 14.27
C SER A 372 -4.70 -30.99 13.61
N ALA A 373 -4.95 -29.85 12.95
CA ALA A 373 -6.24 -29.47 12.39
C ALA A 373 -6.35 -29.71 10.88
N LEU A 374 -5.71 -30.76 10.38
CA LEU A 374 -5.79 -31.16 8.97
C LEU A 374 -7.20 -31.65 8.61
N ASP A 375 -7.71 -31.17 7.49
CA ASP A 375 -8.90 -31.70 6.86
C ASP A 375 -8.62 -32.18 5.41
N ALA A 376 -9.63 -32.74 4.74
CA ALA A 376 -9.48 -33.35 3.42
C ALA A 376 -9.15 -32.36 2.30
N ASP A 377 -9.31 -31.06 2.52
CA ASP A 377 -9.00 -29.99 1.59
C ASP A 377 -7.64 -29.32 1.90
N ASP A 378 -6.89 -29.81 2.87
CA ASP A 378 -5.44 -29.55 3.00
C ASP A 378 -4.71 -30.60 2.17
N VAL A 379 -4.40 -30.28 0.91
CA VAL A 379 -3.92 -31.25 -0.08
C VAL A 379 -2.41 -31.15 -0.22
N GLN A 380 -1.71 -32.27 0.00
CA GLN A 380 -0.29 -32.38 -0.35
C GLN A 380 -0.11 -32.87 -1.80
N PHE A 381 0.85 -32.29 -2.52
CA PHE A 381 1.23 -32.73 -3.86
C PHE A 381 2.07 -34.02 -3.85
N VAL A 382 1.47 -35.14 -3.43
CA VAL A 382 2.18 -36.41 -3.25
C VAL A 382 2.77 -36.91 -4.59
N PRO A 383 4.06 -37.29 -4.65
CA PRO A 383 4.69 -37.81 -5.87
C PRO A 383 3.93 -38.98 -6.51
N ASN A 384 3.87 -39.03 -7.84
CA ASN A 384 3.16 -40.03 -8.65
C ASN A 384 1.64 -40.13 -8.41
N THR A 385 1.04 -39.11 -7.78
CA THR A 385 -0.41 -39.02 -7.59
C THR A 385 -1.00 -37.87 -8.40
N GLY A 386 -2.32 -37.70 -8.33
CA GLY A 386 -3.05 -36.74 -9.13
C GLY A 386 -4.54 -36.75 -8.82
N TRP A 387 -5.31 -36.11 -9.70
CA TRP A 387 -6.76 -36.04 -9.61
C TRP A 387 -7.41 -36.74 -10.80
N VAL A 388 -8.47 -37.51 -10.52
CA VAL A 388 -9.33 -38.03 -11.58
C VAL A 388 -10.23 -36.90 -12.05
N ILE A 389 -9.97 -36.40 -13.27
CA ILE A 389 -10.71 -35.28 -13.83
C ILE A 389 -12.03 -35.79 -14.45
N PRO A 390 -13.19 -35.26 -14.01
CA PRO A 390 -14.48 -35.66 -14.53
C PRO A 390 -14.69 -35.14 -15.95
N PRO A 391 -15.50 -35.82 -16.79
CA PRO A 391 -15.84 -35.34 -18.13
C PRO A 391 -16.43 -33.92 -18.17
N ALA A 392 -17.06 -33.48 -17.08
CA ALA A 392 -17.62 -32.13 -16.96
C ALA A 392 -16.56 -31.01 -17.04
N ALA A 393 -15.29 -31.30 -16.72
CA ALA A 393 -14.20 -30.34 -16.88
C ALA A 393 -13.91 -30.00 -18.36
N ALA A 394 -14.46 -30.78 -19.29
CA ALA A 394 -14.38 -30.56 -20.73
C ALA A 394 -12.94 -30.47 -21.26
N LEU A 395 -12.04 -31.26 -20.67
CA LEU A 395 -10.65 -31.34 -21.10
C LEU A 395 -10.53 -31.82 -22.54
N LYS A 396 -9.55 -31.27 -23.26
CA LYS A 396 -9.19 -31.69 -24.61
C LYS A 396 -7.70 -31.97 -24.73
N ASN A 397 -7.37 -32.94 -25.58
CA ASN A 397 -5.99 -33.17 -26.01
C ASN A 397 -5.57 -32.13 -27.07
N THR A 398 -4.30 -32.15 -27.46
CA THR A 398 -3.75 -31.22 -28.46
C THR A 398 -4.37 -31.37 -29.86
N ALA A 399 -5.03 -32.49 -30.15
CA ALA A 399 -5.81 -32.72 -31.36
C ALA A 399 -7.28 -32.24 -31.26
N GLY A 400 -7.68 -31.68 -30.11
CA GLY A 400 -9.03 -31.16 -29.85
C GLY A 400 -10.06 -32.22 -29.45
N ALA A 401 -9.66 -33.47 -29.26
CA ALA A 401 -10.56 -34.54 -28.80
C ALA A 401 -10.73 -34.49 -27.28
N SER A 402 -11.94 -34.77 -26.80
CA SER A 402 -12.24 -34.83 -25.37
C SER A 402 -11.41 -35.92 -24.66
N VAL A 403 -10.90 -35.59 -23.48
CA VAL A 403 -10.14 -36.52 -22.63
C VAL A 403 -10.67 -36.51 -21.21
N SER A 404 -10.48 -37.63 -20.52
CA SER A 404 -10.79 -37.80 -19.09
C SER A 404 -9.81 -38.81 -18.51
N GLY A 405 -9.49 -38.69 -17.23
CA GLY A 405 -8.58 -39.61 -16.56
C GLY A 405 -7.81 -38.95 -15.44
N MET A 406 -6.72 -39.58 -15.03
CA MET A 406 -5.82 -39.04 -14.02
C MET A 406 -5.00 -37.88 -14.60
N GLU A 407 -5.09 -36.71 -14.00
CA GLU A 407 -4.16 -35.60 -14.18
C GLU A 407 -3.16 -35.64 -13.02
N PHE A 408 -1.89 -35.88 -13.33
CA PHE A 408 -0.84 -36.06 -12.32
C PHE A 408 -0.24 -34.72 -11.87
N TYR A 409 0.24 -34.67 -10.63
CA TYR A 409 1.20 -33.65 -10.24
C TYR A 409 2.52 -33.87 -10.98
N GLY A 410 3.06 -32.80 -11.57
CA GLY A 410 4.27 -32.86 -12.36
C GLY A 410 5.48 -33.36 -11.58
N MET A 411 6.27 -34.22 -12.21
CA MET A 411 7.53 -34.73 -11.67
C MET A 411 8.65 -34.59 -12.70
N ALA A 412 9.82 -34.24 -12.20
CA ALA A 412 11.07 -34.35 -12.95
C ALA A 412 11.61 -35.78 -12.87
N ARG A 413 12.26 -36.24 -13.95
CA ARG A 413 13.00 -37.50 -13.99
C ARG A 413 14.40 -37.30 -14.54
N THR A 414 15.40 -37.51 -13.71
CA THR A 414 16.80 -37.30 -14.06
C THR A 414 17.50 -38.59 -14.52
N VAL A 415 16.88 -39.75 -14.28
CA VAL A 415 17.39 -41.06 -14.74
C VAL A 415 16.28 -41.93 -15.36
N PRO A 416 16.37 -42.31 -16.66
CA PRO A 416 17.24 -41.69 -17.66
C PRO A 416 16.85 -40.22 -17.83
N SER A 417 17.84 -39.35 -18.10
CA SER A 417 17.61 -37.92 -18.23
C SER A 417 16.68 -37.63 -19.40
N LEU A 418 15.62 -36.89 -19.12
CA LEU A 418 14.68 -36.35 -20.10
C LEU A 418 14.47 -34.86 -19.84
N ASN A 419 13.95 -34.15 -20.84
CA ASN A 419 13.35 -32.81 -20.66
C ASN A 419 14.25 -31.77 -19.95
N ASN A 420 15.57 -31.91 -20.05
CA ASN A 420 16.57 -31.06 -19.39
C ASN A 420 16.43 -30.97 -17.86
N TRP A 421 15.86 -32.00 -17.23
CA TRP A 421 15.83 -32.08 -15.78
C TRP A 421 17.21 -32.37 -15.21
N VAL A 422 17.56 -31.65 -14.15
CA VAL A 422 18.85 -31.75 -13.48
C VAL A 422 18.67 -32.16 -12.03
N ASN A 423 19.68 -32.81 -11.45
CA ASN A 423 19.63 -33.18 -10.04
C ASN A 423 19.72 -31.91 -9.18
N PRO A 424 18.83 -31.73 -8.19
CA PRO A 424 18.92 -30.60 -7.29
C PRO A 424 20.25 -30.56 -6.54
N VAL A 425 20.76 -29.35 -6.28
CA VAL A 425 21.97 -29.15 -5.47
C VAL A 425 21.78 -29.79 -4.10
N GLY A 426 22.77 -30.54 -3.63
CA GLY A 426 22.71 -31.29 -2.37
C GLY A 426 22.08 -32.69 -2.50
N TYR A 427 21.45 -33.03 -3.63
CA TYR A 427 20.75 -34.30 -3.83
C TYR A 427 21.13 -35.04 -5.13
N PRO A 428 22.43 -35.31 -5.38
CA PRO A 428 22.88 -35.95 -6.62
C PRO A 428 22.41 -37.41 -6.79
N GLY A 429 21.90 -38.06 -5.73
CA GLY A 429 21.37 -39.42 -5.78
C GLY A 429 19.89 -39.51 -6.17
N TRP A 430 19.17 -38.39 -6.30
CA TRP A 430 17.77 -38.41 -6.69
C TRP A 430 17.61 -38.73 -8.18
N THR A 431 16.69 -39.65 -8.48
CA THR A 431 16.36 -40.07 -9.85
C THR A 431 15.09 -39.40 -10.39
N SER A 432 14.29 -38.81 -9.50
CA SER A 432 13.09 -38.02 -9.79
C SER A 432 12.76 -37.10 -8.62
N TYR A 433 12.01 -36.02 -8.84
CA TYR A 433 11.52 -35.12 -7.77
C TYR A 433 10.24 -34.38 -8.19
N PRO A 434 9.41 -33.91 -7.25
CA PRO A 434 8.19 -33.17 -7.57
C PRO A 434 8.51 -31.78 -8.14
N LEU A 435 7.73 -31.34 -9.14
CA LEU A 435 7.83 -29.99 -9.70
C LEU A 435 7.02 -28.94 -8.89
N LEU A 436 6.10 -29.41 -8.05
CA LEU A 436 5.29 -28.61 -7.14
C LEU A 436 5.69 -28.86 -5.68
N GLY A 437 6.98 -28.89 -5.37
CA GLY A 437 7.45 -29.30 -4.04
C GLY A 437 8.72 -28.64 -3.57
N GLU A 438 9.05 -28.90 -2.31
CA GLU A 438 10.24 -28.38 -1.66
C GLU A 438 11.49 -29.20 -2.08
N LEU A 439 12.59 -28.52 -2.36
CA LEU A 439 13.88 -29.13 -2.70
C LEU A 439 14.96 -28.93 -1.61
N THR A 440 14.58 -28.51 -0.40
CA THR A 440 15.51 -27.88 0.55
C THR A 440 15.57 -28.50 1.95
N THR A 441 14.65 -29.38 2.36
CA THR A 441 14.73 -30.02 3.69
C THR A 441 15.57 -31.29 3.70
N ALA A 442 16.45 -31.42 4.69
CA ALA A 442 17.08 -32.68 5.05
C ALA A 442 16.04 -33.62 5.71
N GLY A 443 15.88 -34.83 5.19
CA GLY A 443 14.94 -35.84 5.74
C GLY A 443 13.75 -36.19 4.83
N ILE A 444 13.63 -35.55 3.68
CA ILE A 444 12.67 -35.95 2.65
C ILE A 444 13.05 -37.34 2.08
N PRO A 445 12.10 -38.29 1.91
CA PRO A 445 12.36 -39.57 1.26
C PRO A 445 13.04 -39.43 -0.09
N ALA A 446 13.73 -40.49 -0.53
CA ALA A 446 14.36 -40.52 -1.85
C ALA A 446 13.33 -40.16 -2.93
N GLY A 447 13.53 -39.00 -3.57
CA GLY A 447 12.66 -38.49 -4.62
C GLY A 447 11.69 -37.37 -4.23
N GLY A 448 11.85 -36.74 -3.07
CA GLY A 448 11.13 -35.50 -2.74
C GLY A 448 9.78 -35.68 -2.01
N GLN A 449 9.23 -34.58 -1.50
CA GLN A 449 7.84 -34.46 -1.03
C GLN A 449 7.25 -33.20 -1.67
N GLY A 450 5.98 -33.27 -2.07
CA GLY A 450 5.29 -32.09 -2.60
C GLY A 450 4.89 -31.14 -1.49
N ALA A 451 4.71 -29.88 -1.88
CA ALA A 451 4.17 -28.83 -1.02
C ALA A 451 2.68 -29.07 -0.74
N TRP A 452 2.13 -28.28 0.17
CA TRP A 452 0.72 -28.28 0.52
C TRP A 452 0.00 -27.12 -0.16
N ILE A 453 -1.29 -27.32 -0.45
CA ILE A 453 -2.20 -26.29 -0.91
C ILE A 453 -3.51 -26.32 -0.12
N ARG A 454 -4.03 -25.13 0.19
CA ARG A 454 -5.35 -24.91 0.75
C ARG A 454 -6.05 -23.81 -0.06
N VAL A 455 -7.20 -24.15 -0.64
CA VAL A 455 -8.17 -23.19 -1.15
C VAL A 455 -9.42 -23.27 -0.29
N GLU A 456 -9.89 -22.13 0.18
CA GLU A 456 -11.07 -22.06 1.01
C GLU A 456 -11.79 -20.73 0.89
N TYR A 457 -13.04 -20.69 1.34
CA TYR A 457 -13.85 -19.50 1.34
C TYR A 457 -14.55 -19.26 2.68
N LEU A 458 -14.85 -17.99 2.96
CA LEU A 458 -15.67 -17.59 4.09
C LEU A 458 -17.15 -17.70 3.71
N ASN A 459 -17.89 -18.53 4.41
CA ASN A 459 -19.32 -18.69 4.15
C ASN A 459 -20.17 -17.61 4.87
N ASN A 460 -21.45 -17.54 4.56
CA ASN A 460 -22.39 -16.59 5.19
C ASN A 460 -22.57 -16.76 6.70
N ALA A 461 -22.17 -17.89 7.29
CA ALA A 461 -22.18 -18.13 8.73
C ALA A 461 -20.87 -17.69 9.42
N GLY A 462 -19.91 -17.14 8.66
CA GLY A 462 -18.60 -16.72 9.19
C GLY A 462 -17.60 -17.86 9.38
N ASN A 463 -17.85 -19.04 8.79
CA ASN A 463 -16.94 -20.19 8.87
C ASN A 463 -16.10 -20.33 7.60
N TRP A 464 -14.85 -20.73 7.76
CA TRP A 464 -13.97 -21.11 6.65
C TRP A 464 -14.29 -22.53 6.17
N VAL A 465 -14.48 -22.69 4.85
CA VAL A 465 -14.83 -23.97 4.21
C VAL A 465 -13.83 -24.28 3.10
N GLY A 466 -13.19 -25.45 3.19
CA GLY A 466 -12.27 -25.95 2.17
C GLY A 466 -12.96 -26.26 0.84
N VAL A 467 -12.29 -25.92 -0.26
CA VAL A 467 -12.76 -26.16 -1.64
C VAL A 467 -11.64 -26.62 -2.58
N THR A 468 -10.43 -26.85 -2.05
CA THR A 468 -9.23 -27.27 -2.77
C THR A 468 -9.51 -28.42 -3.74
N ARG A 469 -10.13 -29.50 -3.27
CA ARG A 469 -10.34 -30.70 -4.10
C ARG A 469 -11.31 -30.44 -5.25
N LYS A 470 -12.30 -29.57 -5.04
CA LYS A 470 -13.22 -29.18 -6.12
C LYS A 470 -12.50 -28.37 -7.18
N TRP A 471 -11.68 -27.40 -6.79
CA TRP A 471 -10.91 -26.60 -7.74
C TRP A 471 -9.92 -27.47 -8.53
N LEU A 472 -9.22 -28.40 -7.87
CA LEU A 472 -8.31 -29.33 -8.55
C LEU A 472 -9.04 -30.34 -9.47
N SER A 473 -10.31 -30.67 -9.17
CA SER A 473 -11.13 -31.51 -10.06
C SER A 473 -11.53 -30.81 -11.37
N TRP A 474 -11.45 -29.48 -11.45
CA TRP A 474 -11.67 -28.73 -12.69
C TRP A 474 -10.44 -28.68 -13.60
N SER A 475 -9.42 -29.47 -13.29
CA SER A 475 -8.05 -29.41 -13.81
C SER A 475 -7.23 -28.25 -13.25
N PHE A 476 -5.91 -28.44 -13.21
CA PHE A 476 -4.94 -27.49 -12.70
C PHE A 476 -3.71 -27.35 -13.63
N THR A 477 -3.83 -27.85 -14.86
CA THR A 477 -2.81 -27.79 -15.90
C THR A 477 -3.32 -26.97 -17.07
N ARG A 478 -2.46 -26.08 -17.60
CA ARG A 478 -2.70 -25.43 -18.89
C ARG A 478 -1.88 -26.05 -20.02
N GLN A 479 -2.27 -25.79 -21.27
CA GLN A 479 -1.40 -26.14 -22.39
C GLN A 479 -0.12 -25.28 -22.38
N TYR A 480 0.98 -25.88 -22.86
CA TYR A 480 2.28 -25.23 -22.98
C TYR A 480 2.17 -23.83 -23.59
N ASN A 481 2.64 -22.83 -22.83
CA ASN A 481 2.74 -21.44 -23.25
C ASN A 481 1.45 -20.80 -23.82
N LEU A 482 0.27 -21.29 -23.43
CA LEU A 482 -1.02 -20.77 -23.87
C LEU A 482 -1.90 -20.37 -22.68
N PRO A 483 -1.71 -19.18 -22.08
CA PRO A 483 -2.57 -18.70 -21.01
C PRO A 483 -3.93 -18.24 -21.57
N PRO A 484 -5.04 -18.44 -20.83
CA PRO A 484 -6.37 -18.01 -21.27
C PRO A 484 -6.51 -16.47 -21.25
N THR A 485 -7.32 -15.94 -22.16
CA THR A 485 -7.63 -14.50 -22.26
C THR A 485 -9.08 -14.17 -21.90
N GLY A 486 -9.92 -15.18 -21.69
CA GLY A 486 -11.30 -15.04 -21.27
C GLY A 486 -11.82 -16.28 -20.53
N PRO A 487 -13.02 -16.20 -19.94
CA PRO A 487 -13.64 -17.31 -19.23
C PRO A 487 -14.17 -18.38 -20.17
N THR A 488 -14.48 -19.57 -19.63
CA THR A 488 -15.12 -20.69 -20.34
C THR A 488 -16.29 -20.23 -21.22
N GLY A 489 -16.40 -20.77 -22.44
CA GLY A 489 -17.49 -20.41 -23.37
C GLY A 489 -17.37 -19.02 -24.02
N THR A 490 -16.20 -18.38 -23.95
CA THR A 490 -15.88 -17.17 -24.72
C THR A 490 -14.75 -17.46 -25.73
N ALA A 491 -14.53 -16.56 -26.70
CA ALA A 491 -13.47 -16.72 -27.69
C ALA A 491 -12.04 -16.77 -27.09
N GLY A 492 -11.86 -16.25 -25.88
CA GLY A 492 -10.59 -16.26 -25.14
C GLY A 492 -10.43 -17.40 -24.12
N ALA A 493 -11.41 -18.30 -24.02
CA ALA A 493 -11.34 -19.45 -23.11
C ALA A 493 -10.11 -20.32 -23.44
N ASP A 494 -9.52 -20.97 -22.42
CA ASP A 494 -8.53 -22.01 -22.67
C ASP A 494 -9.18 -23.10 -23.57
N PRO A 495 -8.65 -23.35 -24.78
CA PRO A 495 -9.26 -24.31 -25.69
C PRO A 495 -9.12 -25.77 -25.24
N TYR A 496 -8.22 -26.06 -24.30
CA TYR A 496 -7.89 -27.39 -23.80
C TYR A 496 -8.41 -27.63 -22.39
N ASN A 497 -8.36 -26.62 -21.52
CA ASN A 497 -8.75 -26.72 -20.12
C ASN A 497 -9.73 -25.59 -19.76
N PRO A 498 -10.87 -25.47 -20.48
CA PRO A 498 -11.71 -24.27 -20.45
C PRO A 498 -12.26 -23.93 -19.07
N ASN A 499 -12.42 -24.92 -18.20
CA ASN A 499 -13.11 -24.79 -16.92
C ASN A 499 -12.15 -24.69 -15.71
N ALA A 500 -10.84 -24.72 -15.91
CA ALA A 500 -9.86 -24.59 -14.82
C ALA A 500 -9.95 -23.18 -14.17
N ILE A 501 -9.98 -23.14 -12.84
CA ILE A 501 -10.00 -21.88 -12.07
C ILE A 501 -8.57 -21.50 -11.64
N ILE A 502 -7.81 -22.49 -11.19
CA ILE A 502 -6.42 -22.38 -10.76
C ILE A 502 -5.55 -23.22 -11.69
N MET A 503 -4.39 -22.72 -12.09
CA MET A 503 -3.40 -23.50 -12.84
C MET A 503 -2.06 -23.43 -12.08
N LEU A 504 -1.49 -24.61 -11.84
CA LEU A 504 -0.27 -24.80 -11.05
C LEU A 504 0.91 -25.24 -11.92
N GLN A 505 0.61 -25.86 -13.06
CA GLN A 505 1.57 -26.42 -13.98
C GLN A 505 1.09 -26.26 -15.43
N GLN A 506 1.99 -26.52 -16.37
CA GLN A 506 1.67 -26.57 -17.79
C GLN A 506 2.14 -27.90 -18.37
N MET A 507 1.52 -28.34 -19.46
CA MET A 507 2.03 -29.46 -20.24
C MET A 507 3.43 -29.16 -20.77
N ASN A 508 4.31 -30.16 -20.83
CA ASN A 508 5.55 -30.04 -21.59
C ASN A 508 5.22 -29.95 -23.11
N PRO A 509 6.11 -29.41 -23.96
CA PRO A 509 5.81 -29.21 -25.39
C PRO A 509 5.51 -30.49 -26.19
N THR A 510 5.92 -31.66 -25.69
CA THR A 510 5.73 -32.96 -26.35
C THR A 510 4.51 -33.73 -25.84
N ALA A 511 3.95 -33.31 -24.71
CA ALA A 511 2.77 -33.92 -24.14
C ALA A 511 1.56 -33.67 -25.03
N THR A 512 0.75 -34.70 -25.24
CA THR A 512 -0.42 -34.63 -26.13
C THR A 512 -1.73 -34.50 -25.36
N THR A 513 -1.75 -34.81 -24.06
CA THR A 513 -2.96 -34.79 -23.24
C THR A 513 -2.66 -34.29 -21.83
N PRO A 514 -3.53 -33.45 -21.23
CA PRO A 514 -3.41 -33.03 -19.83
C PRO A 514 -3.80 -34.14 -18.84
N ALA A 515 -4.58 -35.14 -19.27
CA ALA A 515 -5.03 -36.25 -18.42
C ALA A 515 -4.86 -37.61 -19.12
N GLY A 516 -4.60 -38.66 -18.34
CA GLY A 516 -4.34 -40.01 -18.85
C GLY A 516 -2.91 -40.23 -19.38
N GLY A 517 -2.02 -39.27 -19.18
CA GLY A 517 -0.59 -39.36 -19.48
C GLY A 517 0.23 -39.89 -18.31
N THR A 518 1.43 -39.35 -18.13
CA THR A 518 2.38 -39.69 -17.06
C THR A 518 2.72 -38.45 -16.22
N PRO A 519 3.25 -38.60 -14.99
CA PRO A 519 3.74 -37.47 -14.19
C PRO A 519 4.85 -36.65 -14.87
N TYR A 520 5.49 -37.19 -15.91
CA TYR A 520 6.61 -36.56 -16.63
C TYR A 520 6.14 -35.68 -17.80
N ASP A 521 4.84 -35.54 -18.00
CA ASP A 521 4.26 -34.78 -19.11
C ASP A 521 4.07 -33.28 -18.81
N PHE A 522 4.62 -32.80 -17.69
CA PHE A 522 4.36 -31.46 -17.16
C PHE A 522 5.66 -30.69 -16.85
N TYR A 523 5.58 -29.37 -17.00
CA TYR A 523 6.55 -28.38 -16.56
C TYR A 523 5.89 -27.43 -15.56
N PRO A 524 6.68 -26.81 -14.67
CA PRO A 524 6.19 -25.68 -13.89
C PRO A 524 5.85 -24.48 -14.81
N ILE A 525 5.02 -23.57 -14.32
CA ILE A 525 4.71 -22.32 -15.01
C ILE A 525 5.82 -21.31 -14.69
N ASN A 526 6.98 -21.51 -15.33
CA ASN A 526 8.13 -20.63 -15.15
C ASN A 526 8.19 -19.57 -16.24
N PHE A 527 8.65 -18.37 -15.87
CA PHE A 527 8.96 -17.26 -16.77
C PHE A 527 10.16 -16.47 -16.24
N TYR A 528 10.71 -15.58 -17.06
CA TYR A 528 11.83 -14.74 -16.65
C TYR A 528 11.39 -13.30 -16.35
N ASP A 529 11.63 -12.85 -15.12
CA ASP A 529 11.63 -11.43 -14.73
C ASP A 529 13.05 -10.88 -14.80
N THR A 530 13.32 -10.09 -15.85
CA THR A 530 14.64 -9.49 -16.07
C THR A 530 15.02 -8.46 -15.01
N ARG A 531 14.05 -7.79 -14.37
CA ARG A 531 14.33 -6.78 -13.33
C ARG A 531 14.89 -7.44 -12.08
N GLU A 532 14.30 -8.56 -11.68
CA GLU A 532 14.75 -9.34 -10.52
C GLU A 532 16.02 -10.13 -10.87
N GLY A 533 16.09 -10.68 -12.09
CA GLY A 533 17.21 -11.51 -12.52
C GLY A 533 18.52 -10.78 -12.65
N GLU A 534 18.55 -9.63 -13.32
CA GLU A 534 19.81 -8.99 -13.70
C GLU A 534 20.25 -7.97 -12.66
N MET A 535 21.46 -8.08 -12.08
CA MET A 535 21.97 -7.11 -11.08
C MET A 535 22.02 -5.66 -11.60
N ARG A 536 22.18 -5.49 -12.91
CA ARG A 536 22.30 -4.22 -13.63
C ARG A 536 21.49 -4.29 -14.93
N ASP A 537 21.25 -3.15 -15.60
CA ASP A 537 20.65 -3.14 -16.95
C ASP A 537 21.69 -3.58 -18.01
N ALA A 538 22.16 -4.82 -17.86
CA ALA A 538 23.21 -5.43 -18.64
C ALA A 538 22.81 -6.83 -19.10
N ASN A 539 23.46 -7.31 -20.15
CA ASN A 539 23.19 -8.63 -20.73
C ASN A 539 24.04 -9.70 -20.03
N ASN A 540 23.69 -10.09 -18.80
CA ASN A 540 24.45 -11.10 -18.04
C ASN A 540 23.86 -12.51 -18.15
N GLY A 541 22.62 -12.66 -18.62
CA GLY A 541 22.10 -13.91 -19.16
C GLY A 541 20.80 -14.34 -18.49
N CYS A 542 20.85 -15.44 -17.75
CA CYS A 542 19.69 -16.06 -17.13
C CYS A 542 19.99 -16.35 -15.67
N ALA A 543 20.16 -15.30 -14.89
CA ALA A 543 20.36 -15.40 -13.45
C ALA A 543 19.19 -16.13 -12.79
N VAL A 544 19.48 -17.06 -11.88
CA VAL A 544 18.43 -17.87 -11.24
C VAL A 544 17.44 -17.03 -10.43
N ASN A 545 17.87 -15.85 -9.94
CA ASN A 545 17.00 -14.90 -9.25
C ASN A 545 15.79 -14.44 -10.07
N GLY A 546 15.93 -14.39 -11.40
CA GLY A 546 14.88 -13.90 -12.30
C GLY A 546 13.90 -14.99 -12.75
N ILE A 547 14.14 -16.25 -12.37
CA ILE A 547 13.25 -17.36 -12.76
C ILE A 547 12.11 -17.41 -11.75
N MET A 548 10.93 -16.95 -12.17
CA MET A 548 9.73 -16.91 -11.33
C MET A 548 8.82 -18.09 -11.65
N ASN A 549 8.19 -18.68 -10.63
CA ASN A 549 7.15 -19.69 -10.78
C ASN A 549 5.77 -19.09 -10.47
N ALA A 550 4.84 -19.15 -11.41
CA ALA A 550 3.50 -18.63 -11.23
C ALA A 550 2.50 -19.70 -10.76
N VAL A 551 1.67 -19.33 -9.80
CA VAL A 551 0.31 -19.88 -9.65
C VAL A 551 -0.63 -18.96 -10.42
N GLU A 552 -1.37 -19.50 -11.39
CA GLU A 552 -2.29 -18.72 -12.21
C GLU A 552 -3.73 -18.83 -11.71
N ILE A 553 -4.44 -17.70 -11.67
CA ILE A 553 -5.88 -17.67 -11.42
C ILE A 553 -6.59 -17.15 -12.66
N ASN A 554 -7.48 -17.97 -13.23
CA ASN A 554 -8.42 -17.55 -14.26
C ASN A 554 -9.56 -16.77 -13.60
N VAL A 555 -9.43 -15.45 -13.59
CA VAL A 555 -10.33 -14.57 -12.85
C VAL A 555 -11.75 -14.59 -13.42
N GLY A 556 -11.89 -14.75 -14.74
CA GLY A 556 -13.19 -14.90 -15.38
C GLY A 556 -13.91 -16.19 -15.00
N ASN A 557 -13.18 -17.30 -14.88
CA ASN A 557 -13.75 -18.57 -14.41
C ASN A 557 -14.12 -18.50 -12.92
N LEU A 558 -13.29 -17.84 -12.10
CA LEU A 558 -13.63 -17.54 -10.72
C LEU A 558 -14.93 -16.72 -10.61
N ALA A 559 -15.11 -15.71 -11.45
CA ALA A 559 -16.34 -14.91 -11.49
C ALA A 559 -17.58 -15.74 -11.83
N LYS A 560 -17.45 -16.73 -12.72
CA LYS A 560 -18.53 -17.68 -13.04
C LYS A 560 -18.80 -18.64 -11.89
N TRP A 561 -17.75 -19.14 -11.25
CA TRP A 561 -17.86 -20.00 -10.07
C TRP A 561 -18.64 -19.31 -8.94
N LEU A 562 -18.29 -18.07 -8.62
CA LEU A 562 -18.98 -17.23 -7.61
C LEU A 562 -20.45 -16.95 -7.93
N LYS A 563 -20.83 -17.03 -9.21
CA LYS A 563 -22.22 -16.84 -9.68
C LYS A 563 -22.96 -18.16 -9.87
N GLY A 564 -22.34 -19.32 -9.58
CA GLY A 564 -22.91 -20.63 -9.89
C GLY A 564 -23.23 -20.81 -11.38
N ALA A 565 -22.50 -20.12 -12.26
CA ALA A 565 -22.78 -20.03 -13.69
C ALA A 565 -21.89 -20.98 -14.50
N GLY A 566 -22.31 -21.30 -15.73
CA GLY A 566 -21.57 -22.22 -16.59
C GLY A 566 -21.49 -23.63 -16.00
N PRO A 567 -20.31 -24.26 -15.95
CA PRO A 567 -20.16 -25.63 -15.45
C PRO A 567 -20.23 -25.73 -13.90
N TYR A 568 -20.23 -24.60 -13.18
CA TYR A 568 -20.05 -24.56 -11.72
C TYR A 568 -21.37 -24.60 -10.91
N GLY A 569 -22.51 -24.95 -11.52
CA GLY A 569 -23.81 -24.88 -10.85
C GLY A 569 -23.97 -25.79 -9.62
N GLY A 570 -23.15 -26.84 -9.48
CA GLY A 570 -23.11 -27.73 -8.30
C GLY A 570 -22.07 -27.35 -7.25
N ASP A 571 -21.32 -26.27 -7.48
CA ASP A 571 -20.26 -25.82 -6.58
C ASP A 571 -20.76 -24.78 -5.57
N PRO A 572 -20.07 -24.60 -4.42
CA PRO A 572 -20.56 -23.76 -3.35
C PRO A 572 -20.27 -22.26 -3.58
N GLY A 573 -20.04 -21.81 -4.81
CA GLY A 573 -19.64 -20.42 -5.10
C GLY A 573 -20.68 -19.39 -4.66
N LEU A 574 -21.97 -19.72 -4.70
CA LEU A 574 -23.06 -18.87 -4.17
C LEU A 574 -23.09 -18.80 -2.64
N SER A 575 -22.36 -19.68 -1.95
CA SER A 575 -22.26 -19.71 -0.49
C SER A 575 -21.15 -18.79 0.05
N VAL A 576 -20.34 -18.19 -0.83
CA VAL A 576 -19.27 -17.24 -0.47
C VAL A 576 -19.91 -15.94 0.01
N ASN A 577 -19.51 -15.47 1.19
CA ASN A 577 -19.97 -14.20 1.72
C ASN A 577 -19.51 -13.06 0.81
N PHE A 578 -20.42 -12.19 0.38
CA PHE A 578 -20.06 -10.99 -0.39
C PHE A 578 -20.51 -9.69 0.30
N THR A 579 -21.19 -9.81 1.43
CA THR A 579 -21.78 -8.66 2.14
C THR A 579 -20.76 -7.92 2.98
N ASN A 580 -19.81 -8.63 3.60
CA ASN A 580 -18.88 -8.06 4.58
C ASN A 580 -17.93 -7.01 3.97
N GLN A 581 -17.64 -7.12 2.66
CA GLN A 581 -16.68 -6.26 1.96
C GLN A 581 -17.26 -5.65 0.68
N ASN A 582 -18.59 -5.64 0.51
CA ASN A 582 -19.25 -5.17 -0.71
C ASN A 582 -18.68 -5.82 -2.00
N GLY A 583 -18.46 -7.13 -1.97
CA GLY A 583 -17.79 -7.88 -3.03
C GLY A 583 -16.91 -8.98 -2.48
N TYR A 584 -15.83 -9.30 -3.20
CA TYR A 584 -14.94 -10.40 -2.88
C TYR A 584 -13.49 -9.96 -2.80
N ILE A 585 -12.79 -10.42 -1.77
CA ILE A 585 -11.34 -10.35 -1.64
C ILE A 585 -10.77 -11.76 -1.82
N LEU A 586 -9.86 -11.93 -2.79
CA LEU A 586 -9.03 -13.12 -2.97
C LEU A 586 -7.66 -12.87 -2.34
N TYR A 587 -7.33 -13.63 -1.29
CA TYR A 587 -6.01 -13.61 -0.67
C TYR A 587 -5.13 -14.74 -1.19
N PHE A 588 -3.89 -14.42 -1.55
CA PHE A 588 -2.88 -15.38 -2.02
C PHE A 588 -1.59 -15.30 -1.20
N SER A 589 -1.08 -16.46 -0.83
CA SER A 589 0.23 -16.63 -0.20
C SER A 589 0.88 -17.92 -0.69
N ASP A 590 2.16 -17.83 -1.06
CA ASP A 590 3.00 -18.96 -1.46
C ASP A 590 4.36 -18.87 -0.79
N HIS A 591 4.56 -19.73 0.21
CA HIS A 591 5.77 -19.85 1.01
C HIS A 591 6.63 -21.05 0.59
N ARG A 592 6.37 -21.67 -0.56
CA ARG A 592 7.19 -22.78 -1.06
C ARG A 592 8.64 -22.34 -1.20
N GLY A 593 9.57 -23.16 -0.72
CA GLY A 593 11.01 -22.90 -0.73
C GLY A 593 11.47 -21.72 0.12
N MET A 594 10.59 -21.03 0.85
CA MET A 594 10.97 -19.91 1.71
C MET A 594 11.73 -20.42 2.93
N LEU A 595 12.87 -19.82 3.25
CA LEU A 595 13.63 -20.16 4.44
C LEU A 595 13.17 -19.28 5.61
N PRO A 596 13.36 -19.74 6.87
CA PRO A 596 13.10 -18.91 8.03
C PRO A 596 14.03 -17.70 8.05
N ASP A 597 13.43 -16.53 8.29
CA ASP A 597 14.12 -15.27 8.50
C ASP A 597 14.93 -15.34 9.81
N PRO A 598 16.26 -15.15 9.80
CA PRO A 598 17.09 -15.19 11.01
C PRO A 598 16.90 -13.96 11.91
N ASN A 599 16.28 -12.89 11.41
CA ASN A 599 16.11 -11.61 12.09
C ASN A 599 14.65 -11.39 12.52
N PRO A 600 14.39 -10.56 13.55
CA PRO A 600 13.03 -10.11 13.84
C PRO A 600 12.61 -9.00 12.88
N SER A 601 11.47 -9.17 12.19
CA SER A 601 10.93 -8.15 11.27
C SER A 601 9.66 -7.47 11.80
N ASN A 602 9.12 -6.53 11.02
CA ASN A 602 7.88 -5.79 11.34
C ASN A 602 7.92 -5.16 12.75
N GLY A 603 8.96 -4.37 13.03
CA GLY A 603 9.12 -3.69 14.33
C GLY A 603 9.29 -4.64 15.51
N GLY A 604 9.75 -5.87 15.26
CA GLY A 604 9.91 -6.93 16.27
C GLY A 604 8.61 -7.67 16.62
N GLN A 605 7.51 -7.44 15.88
CA GLN A 605 6.27 -8.21 16.04
C GLN A 605 6.38 -9.59 15.41
N THR A 606 7.15 -9.72 14.32
CA THR A 606 7.54 -11.01 13.77
C THR A 606 8.84 -11.45 14.46
N LYS A 607 8.85 -12.65 15.02
CA LYS A 607 10.02 -13.18 15.74
C LYS A 607 11.03 -13.72 14.75
N ALA A 608 12.31 -13.64 15.11
CA ALA A 608 13.36 -14.35 14.40
C ALA A 608 13.12 -15.87 14.33
N ASN A 609 13.67 -16.47 13.29
CA ASN A 609 13.63 -17.89 12.91
C ASN A 609 12.22 -18.42 12.58
N VAL A 610 11.40 -17.58 11.93
CA VAL A 610 10.08 -17.96 11.41
C VAL A 610 9.98 -17.58 9.93
N ILE A 611 8.96 -18.11 9.25
CA ILE A 611 8.65 -17.67 7.89
C ILE A 611 7.93 -16.32 7.99
N SER A 612 8.59 -15.23 7.57
CA SER A 612 8.08 -13.85 7.64
C SER A 612 7.23 -13.45 6.42
N GLY A 613 7.35 -14.20 5.32
CA GLY A 613 6.79 -13.86 4.00
C GLY A 613 7.77 -13.08 3.12
N GLU A 614 8.89 -12.62 3.68
CA GLU A 614 9.94 -11.88 2.98
C GLU A 614 10.80 -12.83 2.13
N ALA A 615 11.41 -12.31 1.07
CA ALA A 615 12.29 -13.13 0.24
C ALA A 615 13.71 -13.25 0.79
N GLY A 616 14.16 -12.32 1.66
CA GLY A 616 15.53 -12.29 2.19
C GLY A 616 16.59 -12.04 1.11
N LEU A 617 16.34 -11.05 0.25
CA LEU A 617 17.12 -10.75 -0.96
C LEU A 617 17.42 -9.25 -1.05
N GLU A 618 18.07 -8.70 -0.05
CA GLU A 618 18.31 -7.25 0.04
C GLU A 618 19.66 -6.79 -0.49
N ASP A 619 20.61 -7.71 -0.70
CA ASP A 619 21.94 -7.43 -1.25
C ASP A 619 21.87 -7.17 -2.77
N VAL A 620 21.35 -6.00 -3.16
CA VAL A 620 20.96 -5.64 -4.54
C VAL A 620 21.54 -4.32 -5.05
N VAL A 621 21.88 -3.39 -4.16
CA VAL A 621 22.38 -2.05 -4.52
C VAL A 621 23.86 -2.15 -4.88
N ASN A 622 24.69 -2.61 -3.93
CA ASN A 622 26.12 -2.87 -4.16
C ASN A 622 26.82 -1.70 -4.87
N SER A 623 26.70 -0.49 -4.32
CA SER A 623 27.13 0.78 -4.93
C SER A 623 28.64 0.83 -5.19
N THR A 624 29.41 0.06 -4.41
CA THR A 624 30.87 -0.05 -4.53
C THR A 624 31.30 -0.95 -5.69
N GLN A 625 30.40 -1.82 -6.19
CA GLN A 625 30.68 -2.75 -7.27
C GLN A 625 30.51 -2.09 -8.64
N PRO A 626 31.38 -2.38 -9.63
CA PRO A 626 31.31 -1.78 -10.97
C PRO A 626 30.07 -2.26 -11.75
N ASN A 627 29.74 -1.55 -12.84
CA ASN A 627 28.55 -1.82 -13.68
C ASN A 627 28.44 -3.26 -14.22
N ASN A 628 29.58 -3.94 -14.40
CA ASN A 628 29.62 -5.30 -14.95
C ASN A 628 29.72 -6.37 -13.86
N SER A 629 29.56 -5.99 -12.58
CA SER A 629 29.52 -6.96 -11.49
C SER A 629 28.25 -7.80 -11.56
N ILE A 630 28.41 -9.07 -11.21
CA ILE A 630 27.36 -10.06 -11.02
C ILE A 630 27.47 -10.70 -9.63
N THR A 631 28.23 -10.08 -8.74
CA THR A 631 28.56 -10.62 -7.42
C THR A 631 28.12 -9.62 -6.36
N PRO A 632 27.22 -10.03 -5.46
CA PRO A 632 26.90 -9.25 -4.26
C PRO A 632 28.12 -9.11 -3.36
N ASP A 633 28.18 -8.08 -2.53
CA ASP A 633 29.31 -7.76 -1.66
C ASP A 633 29.09 -8.20 -0.20
N GLY A 634 27.86 -8.56 0.16
CA GLY A 634 27.50 -9.05 1.50
C GLY A 634 27.56 -7.96 2.56
N VAL A 635 27.50 -6.69 2.19
CA VAL A 635 27.64 -5.54 3.08
C VAL A 635 26.46 -4.61 2.91
N LEU A 636 25.86 -4.21 4.03
CA LEU A 636 24.78 -3.24 4.04
C LEU A 636 25.26 -1.87 3.52
N GLU A 637 24.53 -1.30 2.56
CA GLU A 637 24.85 0.04 2.05
C GLU A 637 24.83 1.15 3.13
N PRO A 638 25.68 2.19 3.01
CA PRO A 638 25.70 3.30 3.95
C PRO A 638 24.41 4.14 3.97
N THR A 639 23.98 4.51 5.17
CA THR A 639 22.83 5.40 5.40
C THR A 639 23.14 6.83 4.94
N THR A 640 22.76 7.16 3.71
CA THR A 640 23.07 8.48 3.10
C THR A 640 21.88 9.44 3.09
N TYR A 641 20.71 8.98 2.65
CA TYR A 641 19.50 9.81 2.54
C TYR A 641 18.49 9.56 3.65
N TYR A 642 18.43 8.32 4.12
CA TYR A 642 17.51 7.85 5.14
C TYR A 642 18.29 7.42 6.39
N THR A 643 17.56 7.23 7.49
CA THR A 643 18.13 6.72 8.75
C THR A 643 18.40 5.20 8.72
N TYR A 644 18.04 4.55 7.62
CA TYR A 644 18.18 3.12 7.34
C TYR A 644 18.85 2.94 5.97
N SER A 645 19.38 1.73 5.74
CA SER A 645 20.06 1.40 4.49
C SER A 645 19.06 1.22 3.35
N PRO A 646 19.44 1.54 2.09
CA PRO A 646 18.61 1.17 0.94
C PRO A 646 18.52 -0.35 0.68
N GLU A 647 19.30 -1.15 1.40
CA GLU A 647 19.27 -2.62 1.42
C GLU A 647 18.73 -3.17 2.75
N ASP A 648 17.93 -2.38 3.48
CA ASP A 648 17.25 -2.76 4.72
C ASP A 648 15.77 -2.37 4.55
N VAL A 649 15.04 -3.15 3.76
CA VAL A 649 13.71 -2.75 3.28
C VAL A 649 12.64 -2.90 4.36
N ASP A 650 12.84 -3.83 5.30
CA ASP A 650 11.99 -4.03 6.48
C ASP A 650 12.42 -3.17 7.69
N GLN A 651 13.57 -2.49 7.58
CA GLN A 651 14.14 -1.57 8.57
C GLN A 651 14.49 -2.25 9.90
N ASN A 652 14.94 -3.51 9.86
CA ASN A 652 15.41 -4.26 11.02
C ASN A 652 16.88 -3.97 11.38
N GLY A 653 17.61 -3.24 10.52
CA GLY A 653 19.00 -2.84 10.73
C GLY A 653 20.04 -3.94 10.42
N ALA A 654 19.63 -5.02 9.76
CA ALA A 654 20.47 -6.10 9.26
C ALA A 654 20.46 -6.10 7.72
N LEU A 655 21.33 -6.93 7.12
CA LEU A 655 21.30 -7.24 5.69
C LEU A 655 20.67 -8.62 5.53
N ASP A 656 19.50 -8.70 4.91
CA ASP A 656 18.83 -9.97 4.65
C ASP A 656 19.24 -10.56 3.30
N ASN A 657 20.18 -11.51 3.35
CA ASN A 657 20.65 -12.29 2.19
C ASN A 657 20.41 -13.80 2.34
N TRP A 658 19.62 -14.19 3.34
CA TRP A 658 19.42 -15.60 3.69
C TRP A 658 18.68 -16.37 2.59
N GLY A 659 17.77 -15.71 1.86
CA GLY A 659 16.92 -16.33 0.84
C GLY A 659 17.67 -16.65 -0.45
N ALA A 660 18.81 -16.00 -0.68
CA ALA A 660 19.67 -16.30 -1.83
C ALA A 660 20.27 -17.71 -1.77
N LYS A 661 20.34 -18.34 -0.59
CA LYS A 661 21.08 -19.60 -0.40
C LYS A 661 20.53 -20.78 -1.19
N ASN A 662 19.21 -20.88 -1.35
CA ASN A 662 18.57 -22.04 -1.97
C ASN A 662 17.91 -21.78 -3.33
N ILE A 663 17.94 -20.54 -3.83
CA ILE A 663 17.20 -20.12 -5.03
C ILE A 663 17.64 -20.83 -6.33
N GLY A 664 18.90 -21.29 -6.41
CA GLY A 664 19.43 -21.98 -7.58
C GLY A 664 19.33 -23.51 -7.57
N TYR A 665 18.92 -24.09 -6.44
CA TYR A 665 19.07 -25.53 -6.20
C TYR A 665 18.31 -26.40 -7.20
N GLY A 666 17.08 -26.02 -7.56
CA GLY A 666 16.28 -26.73 -8.57
C GLY A 666 16.88 -26.70 -9.98
N PHE A 667 17.80 -25.78 -10.25
CA PHE A 667 18.48 -25.61 -11.54
C PHE A 667 19.89 -26.20 -11.56
N GLY A 668 20.30 -26.90 -10.49
CA GLY A 668 21.67 -27.41 -10.36
C GLY A 668 22.71 -26.32 -10.12
N VAL A 669 22.28 -25.12 -9.70
CA VAL A 669 23.16 -23.95 -9.46
C VAL A 669 23.32 -23.76 -7.96
N ASN A 670 24.55 -23.78 -7.46
CA ASN A 670 24.84 -23.53 -6.04
C ASN A 670 24.99 -22.03 -5.78
N THR A 671 23.95 -21.40 -5.23
CA THR A 671 23.93 -19.97 -4.87
C THR A 671 24.35 -19.70 -3.42
N ASN A 672 24.55 -20.75 -2.61
CA ASN A 672 25.07 -20.65 -1.24
C ASN A 672 26.60 -20.47 -1.26
N THR A 673 27.06 -19.36 -1.82
CA THR A 673 28.45 -18.90 -1.84
C THR A 673 28.73 -17.97 -0.65
N ALA A 674 29.95 -17.44 -0.54
CA ALA A 674 30.32 -16.45 0.48
C ALA A 674 30.80 -15.15 -0.21
N PRO A 675 29.95 -14.09 -0.31
CA PRO A 675 28.54 -14.03 0.11
C PRO A 675 27.61 -14.86 -0.81
N PRO A 676 26.37 -15.18 -0.38
CA PRO A 676 25.39 -15.85 -1.24
C PRO A 676 25.15 -15.06 -2.53
N ASN A 677 25.07 -15.74 -3.67
CA ASN A 677 24.97 -15.10 -4.98
C ASN A 677 23.78 -15.64 -5.79
N PRO A 678 22.63 -14.91 -5.82
CA PRO A 678 21.46 -15.30 -6.59
C PRO A 678 21.58 -14.95 -8.09
N TYR A 679 22.61 -14.21 -8.50
CA TYR A 679 22.85 -13.77 -9.88
C TYR A 679 23.61 -14.79 -10.74
N LEU A 680 23.96 -15.95 -10.18
CA LEU A 680 24.53 -17.05 -10.95
C LEU A 680 23.53 -17.56 -11.99
N THR A 681 24.03 -17.94 -13.18
CA THR A 681 23.18 -18.20 -14.34
C THR A 681 22.95 -19.68 -14.62
N THR A 682 21.80 -19.99 -15.23
CA THR A 682 21.50 -21.30 -15.84
C THR A 682 21.10 -21.14 -17.32
N THR A 683 20.62 -22.19 -17.99
CA THR A 683 20.06 -22.09 -19.34
C THR A 683 18.54 -21.84 -19.28
N CYS A 684 18.10 -20.65 -19.71
CA CYS A 684 16.71 -20.23 -19.52
C CYS A 684 15.67 -21.09 -20.24
N ASN A 685 15.81 -21.28 -21.55
CA ASN A 685 14.77 -21.96 -22.35
C ASN A 685 14.79 -23.49 -22.26
N THR A 686 15.70 -24.06 -21.47
CA THR A 686 15.77 -25.50 -21.19
C THR A 686 15.67 -25.75 -19.69
N THR A 687 16.76 -25.57 -18.94
CA THR A 687 16.82 -25.87 -17.50
C THR A 687 15.84 -25.01 -16.70
N ALA A 688 15.80 -23.69 -16.89
CA ALA A 688 14.88 -22.83 -16.14
C ALA A 688 13.41 -23.10 -16.51
N LEU A 689 13.14 -23.47 -17.76
CA LEU A 689 11.79 -23.78 -18.23
C LEU A 689 11.19 -25.04 -17.55
N SER A 690 11.98 -26.10 -17.41
CA SER A 690 11.46 -27.43 -17.08
C SER A 690 11.65 -27.86 -15.62
N ASN A 691 12.54 -27.20 -14.88
CA ASN A 691 12.88 -27.57 -13.50
C ASN A 691 12.13 -26.72 -12.48
N ALA A 692 11.91 -27.28 -11.29
CA ALA A 692 11.26 -26.57 -10.19
C ALA A 692 12.07 -25.34 -9.76
N VAL A 693 11.37 -24.25 -9.48
CA VAL A 693 11.92 -23.10 -8.75
C VAL A 693 12.09 -23.51 -7.28
N SER A 694 13.27 -23.25 -6.74
CA SER A 694 13.54 -23.34 -5.30
C SER A 694 13.70 -21.93 -4.73
N GLY A 695 13.51 -21.77 -3.41
CA GLY A 695 13.56 -20.44 -2.79
C GLY A 695 12.28 -19.62 -2.98
N ALA A 696 12.26 -18.41 -2.41
CA ALA A 696 11.16 -17.47 -2.48
C ALA A 696 11.06 -16.78 -3.86
N ARG A 697 10.65 -17.53 -4.88
CA ARG A 697 10.43 -17.04 -6.26
C ARG A 697 9.09 -17.48 -6.84
N HIS A 698 8.07 -17.48 -5.99
CA HIS A 698 6.70 -17.81 -6.33
C HIS A 698 5.81 -16.57 -6.40
N VAL A 699 4.93 -16.52 -7.40
CA VAL A 699 4.12 -15.34 -7.71
C VAL A 699 2.67 -15.72 -8.01
N LEU A 700 1.76 -14.77 -7.82
CA LEU A 700 0.41 -14.90 -8.35
C LEU A 700 0.34 -14.27 -9.74
N LYS A 701 -0.15 -15.00 -10.74
CA LYS A 701 -0.42 -14.45 -12.07
C LYS A 701 -1.93 -14.47 -12.36
N LEU A 702 -2.49 -13.30 -12.65
CA LEU A 702 -3.90 -13.13 -13.00
C LEU A 702 -4.07 -13.17 -14.51
N VAL A 703 -4.94 -14.07 -14.97
CA VAL A 703 -5.25 -14.27 -16.39
C VAL A 703 -6.76 -14.19 -16.64
N ALA A 704 -7.15 -14.01 -17.90
CA ALA A 704 -8.56 -13.98 -18.33
C ALA A 704 -9.44 -12.97 -17.55
N ALA A 705 -8.86 -11.83 -17.17
CA ALA A 705 -9.49 -10.82 -16.31
C ALA A 705 -10.01 -9.59 -17.09
N GLY A 706 -10.01 -9.62 -18.43
CA GLY A 706 -10.38 -8.49 -19.28
C GLY A 706 -11.89 -8.23 -19.33
N ALA A 707 -12.40 -8.00 -20.53
CA ALA A 707 -13.83 -7.76 -20.77
C ALA A 707 -14.28 -8.44 -22.07
N ASP A 708 -15.60 -8.61 -22.21
CA ASP A 708 -16.20 -9.15 -23.44
C ASP A 708 -16.23 -8.13 -24.59
N ALA A 709 -16.73 -8.58 -25.75
CA ALA A 709 -16.83 -7.75 -26.95
C ALA A 709 -17.78 -6.53 -26.80
N ALA A 710 -18.60 -6.48 -25.75
CA ALA A 710 -19.43 -5.33 -25.41
C ALA A 710 -18.79 -4.44 -24.31
N GLY A 711 -17.54 -4.73 -23.92
CA GLY A 711 -16.82 -4.00 -22.89
C GLY A 711 -17.19 -4.38 -21.46
N LYS A 712 -18.02 -5.42 -21.25
CA LYS A 712 -18.41 -5.85 -19.90
C LYS A 712 -17.30 -6.65 -19.24
N SER A 713 -16.89 -6.22 -18.05
CA SER A 713 -15.82 -6.85 -17.27
C SER A 713 -16.07 -8.33 -16.96
N TYR A 714 -14.99 -9.13 -16.99
CA TYR A 714 -14.97 -10.51 -16.52
C TYR A 714 -14.71 -10.66 -15.02
N LEU A 715 -14.43 -9.56 -14.31
CA LEU A 715 -14.17 -9.63 -12.88
C LEU A 715 -15.40 -10.05 -12.06
N PRO A 716 -15.19 -10.68 -10.89
CA PRO A 716 -16.25 -10.92 -9.93
C PRO A 716 -16.98 -9.64 -9.54
N THR A 717 -18.30 -9.76 -9.46
CA THR A 717 -19.23 -8.78 -8.89
C THR A 717 -20.20 -9.57 -8.03
N ARG A 718 -20.87 -8.90 -7.09
CA ARG A 718 -21.85 -9.56 -6.22
C ARG A 718 -22.90 -10.31 -7.02
N ALA A 719 -23.27 -11.49 -6.53
CA ALA A 719 -24.21 -12.38 -7.22
C ALA A 719 -25.66 -11.88 -7.19
N ASP A 720 -26.03 -11.01 -6.25
CA ASP A 720 -27.41 -10.54 -6.03
C ASP A 720 -27.84 -9.42 -6.97
N ASN A 721 -26.96 -8.47 -7.29
CA ASN A 721 -27.29 -7.28 -8.07
C ASN A 721 -26.26 -6.91 -9.14
N GLY A 722 -25.13 -7.65 -9.24
CA GLY A 722 -24.07 -7.33 -10.19
C GLY A 722 -23.26 -6.08 -9.85
N LEU A 723 -23.41 -5.51 -8.65
CA LEU A 723 -22.64 -4.38 -8.13
C LEU A 723 -21.47 -4.87 -7.26
N GLY A 724 -20.77 -3.94 -6.61
CA GLY A 724 -19.62 -4.22 -5.76
C GLY A 724 -18.36 -4.48 -6.57
N GLY A 725 -17.41 -5.18 -5.95
CA GLY A 725 -16.07 -5.28 -6.51
C GLY A 725 -15.32 -6.58 -6.28
N PHE A 726 -14.08 -6.55 -6.73
CA PHE A 726 -13.13 -7.65 -6.58
C PHE A 726 -11.74 -7.09 -6.27
N THR A 727 -11.16 -7.55 -5.16
CA THR A 727 -9.79 -7.20 -4.80
C THR A 727 -8.93 -8.45 -4.73
N VAL A 728 -7.76 -8.41 -5.36
CA VAL A 728 -6.71 -9.40 -5.15
C VAL A 728 -5.72 -8.84 -4.15
N THR A 729 -5.43 -9.62 -3.11
CA THR A 729 -4.43 -9.28 -2.10
C THR A 729 -3.40 -10.39 -2.02
N SER A 730 -2.12 -10.03 -1.91
CA SER A 730 -1.07 -11.04 -1.81
C SER A 730 0.17 -10.54 -1.11
N GLU A 731 0.79 -11.38 -0.30
CA GLU A 731 2.14 -11.10 0.19
C GLU A 731 3.25 -11.38 -0.83
N ASN A 732 2.93 -12.12 -1.90
CA ASN A 732 3.79 -12.33 -3.04
C ASN A 732 3.52 -11.25 -4.12
N PRO A 733 4.44 -11.06 -5.07
CA PRO A 733 4.20 -10.19 -6.23
C PRO A 733 3.05 -10.70 -7.11
N VAL A 734 2.29 -9.77 -7.69
CA VAL A 734 1.18 -10.05 -8.59
C VAL A 734 1.51 -9.62 -10.03
N TYR A 735 1.38 -10.56 -10.96
CA TYR A 735 1.53 -10.32 -12.39
C TYR A 735 0.16 -10.31 -13.05
N VAL A 736 -0.16 -9.26 -13.80
CA VAL A 736 -1.44 -9.16 -14.52
C VAL A 736 -1.17 -9.34 -16.00
N GLN A 737 -1.65 -10.45 -16.56
CA GLN A 737 -1.43 -10.79 -17.97
C GLN A 737 -2.66 -10.50 -18.83
N GLY A 738 -2.45 -9.69 -19.87
CA GLY A 738 -3.49 -9.23 -20.77
C GLY A 738 -4.31 -8.08 -20.18
N ASN A 739 -5.51 -7.88 -20.73
CA ASN A 739 -6.41 -6.82 -20.25
C ASN A 739 -7.01 -7.18 -18.88
N TYR A 740 -7.32 -6.15 -18.08
CA TYR A 740 -7.88 -6.30 -16.75
C TYR A 740 -9.04 -5.33 -16.51
N ASN A 741 -10.23 -5.86 -16.19
CA ASN A 741 -11.48 -5.15 -15.90
C ASN A 741 -11.99 -4.22 -17.03
N SER A 742 -11.35 -4.23 -18.20
CA SER A 742 -11.67 -3.40 -19.36
C SER A 742 -11.14 -4.06 -20.63
N SER A 743 -11.35 -3.43 -21.78
CA SER A 743 -10.82 -3.83 -23.08
C SER A 743 -10.85 -2.67 -24.06
N SER A 744 -10.38 -2.89 -25.29
CA SER A 744 -10.54 -1.94 -26.41
C SER A 744 -12.00 -1.63 -26.75
N ALA A 745 -12.95 -2.47 -26.33
CA ALA A 745 -14.38 -2.23 -26.55
C ALA A 745 -14.99 -1.26 -25.52
N ASP A 746 -14.27 -0.88 -24.47
CA ASP A 746 -14.76 0.04 -23.45
C ASP A 746 -14.79 1.48 -24.02
N PRO A 747 -15.99 2.10 -24.18
CA PRO A 747 -16.14 3.43 -24.76
C PRO A 747 -15.40 4.53 -23.98
N PHE A 748 -15.07 4.29 -22.70
CA PHE A 748 -14.26 5.20 -21.88
C PHE A 748 -12.99 5.66 -22.60
N TRP A 749 -12.27 4.75 -23.26
CA TRP A 749 -10.99 5.04 -23.93
C TRP A 749 -11.13 5.89 -25.20
N THR A 750 -12.36 6.03 -25.71
CA THR A 750 -12.68 6.82 -26.90
C THR A 750 -13.41 8.13 -26.57
N GLY A 751 -13.36 8.55 -25.30
CA GLY A 751 -14.03 9.77 -24.81
C GLY A 751 -15.52 9.58 -24.51
N GLY A 752 -15.99 8.33 -24.44
CA GLY A 752 -17.35 8.00 -24.01
C GLY A 752 -17.53 8.09 -22.49
N SER A 753 -18.77 8.00 -22.02
CA SER A 753 -19.08 8.00 -20.59
C SER A 753 -18.60 6.72 -19.91
N ASN A 754 -18.21 6.83 -18.64
CA ASN A 754 -17.81 5.72 -17.78
C ASN A 754 -19.01 4.90 -17.25
N ASN A 755 -19.90 4.47 -18.15
CA ASN A 755 -21.15 3.79 -17.81
C ASN A 755 -21.13 2.30 -18.16
N THR A 756 -20.05 1.82 -18.80
CA THR A 756 -19.85 0.40 -19.10
C THR A 756 -19.79 -0.39 -17.80
N PRO A 757 -20.56 -1.48 -17.62
CA PRO A 757 -20.51 -2.25 -16.38
C PRO A 757 -19.09 -2.81 -16.11
N HIS A 758 -18.52 -2.42 -14.98
CA HIS A 758 -17.22 -2.88 -14.49
C HIS A 758 -17.32 -3.25 -13.00
N ALA A 759 -16.35 -4.01 -12.50
CA ALA A 759 -16.21 -4.24 -11.07
C ALA A 759 -15.44 -3.08 -10.42
N ALA A 760 -15.73 -2.76 -9.16
CA ALA A 760 -14.84 -1.96 -8.32
C ALA A 760 -13.58 -2.79 -8.01
N ALA A 761 -12.50 -2.58 -8.75
CA ALA A 761 -11.37 -3.50 -8.76
C ALA A 761 -10.11 -2.96 -8.07
N GLY A 762 -9.43 -3.80 -7.30
CA GLY A 762 -8.20 -3.46 -6.59
C GLY A 762 -7.17 -4.59 -6.61
N ILE A 763 -5.89 -4.25 -6.59
CA ILE A 763 -4.78 -5.18 -6.30
C ILE A 763 -3.94 -4.59 -5.18
N ILE A 764 -3.74 -5.35 -4.10
CA ILE A 764 -2.90 -4.96 -2.95
C ILE A 764 -1.82 -6.03 -2.76
N ALA A 765 -0.60 -5.78 -3.21
CA ALA A 765 0.44 -6.81 -3.24
C ALA A 765 1.84 -6.26 -2.98
N ASP A 766 2.81 -7.15 -2.70
CA ASP A 766 4.22 -6.76 -2.55
C ASP A 766 4.71 -5.87 -3.72
N ALA A 767 4.41 -6.28 -4.95
CA ALA A 767 4.61 -5.49 -6.15
C ALA A 767 3.62 -5.92 -7.24
N VAL A 768 3.35 -5.04 -8.22
CA VAL A 768 2.48 -5.34 -9.36
C VAL A 768 3.19 -5.11 -10.69
N THR A 769 3.23 -6.16 -11.50
CA THR A 769 3.83 -6.15 -12.85
C THR A 769 2.73 -6.33 -13.90
N LEU A 770 2.72 -5.45 -14.91
CA LEU A 770 1.79 -5.55 -16.03
C LEU A 770 2.45 -6.24 -17.22
N LEU A 771 1.80 -7.29 -17.70
CA LEU A 771 2.19 -8.07 -18.87
C LEU A 771 1.12 -7.90 -19.94
N SER A 772 1.53 -7.46 -21.12
CA SER A 772 0.60 -7.15 -22.21
C SER A 772 -0.12 -8.38 -22.75
N THR A 773 -1.09 -8.15 -23.63
CA THR A 773 -1.76 -9.23 -24.37
C THR A 773 -0.83 -10.06 -25.28
N ASN A 774 0.39 -9.59 -25.54
CA ASN A 774 1.39 -10.32 -26.33
C ASN A 774 2.44 -11.05 -25.47
N TRP A 775 2.37 -10.94 -24.14
CA TRP A 775 3.29 -11.65 -23.26
C TRP A 775 3.15 -13.16 -23.40
N THR A 776 4.27 -13.87 -23.43
CA THR A 776 4.29 -15.32 -23.26
C THR A 776 5.49 -15.74 -22.40
N ASP A 777 5.29 -16.71 -21.53
CA ASP A 777 6.29 -17.17 -20.56
C ASP A 777 7.50 -17.81 -21.24
N ALA A 778 7.27 -18.57 -22.32
CA ALA A 778 8.37 -19.15 -23.09
C ALA A 778 9.21 -18.09 -23.81
N ASN A 779 8.60 -16.98 -24.24
CA ASN A 779 9.34 -15.92 -24.93
C ASN A 779 10.24 -15.13 -23.96
N SER A 780 9.79 -14.91 -22.71
CA SER A 780 10.66 -14.28 -21.70
C SER A 780 11.87 -15.14 -21.37
N LEU A 781 11.72 -16.47 -21.34
CA LEU A 781 12.84 -17.41 -21.17
C LEU A 781 13.72 -17.54 -22.43
N ASN A 782 13.18 -17.40 -23.63
CA ASN A 782 13.99 -17.38 -24.86
C ASN A 782 14.79 -16.09 -25.02
N ASN A 783 14.29 -15.00 -24.44
CA ASN A 783 14.87 -13.67 -24.56
C ASN A 783 14.99 -13.05 -23.16
N PRO A 784 15.79 -13.60 -22.23
CA PRO A 784 15.83 -13.13 -20.83
C PRO A 784 16.39 -11.71 -20.71
N THR A 785 17.42 -11.39 -21.50
CA THR A 785 18.07 -10.08 -21.55
C THR A 785 17.90 -9.36 -22.89
N ASN A 786 17.29 -10.03 -23.88
CA ASN A 786 17.03 -9.45 -25.20
C ASN A 786 15.66 -8.75 -25.23
N LEU A 787 15.65 -7.46 -24.88
CA LEU A 787 14.43 -6.65 -24.84
C LEU A 787 13.64 -6.68 -26.17
N GLY A 788 14.34 -6.65 -27.32
CA GLY A 788 13.70 -6.67 -28.64
C GLY A 788 12.91 -7.96 -28.94
N GLY A 789 13.20 -9.04 -28.23
CA GLY A 789 12.45 -10.29 -28.32
C GLY A 789 11.12 -10.27 -27.56
N ARG A 790 10.94 -9.36 -26.59
CA ARG A 790 9.76 -9.30 -25.71
C ARG A 790 8.85 -8.12 -26.08
N GLY A 791 8.39 -8.07 -27.33
CA GLY A 791 7.53 -6.98 -27.81
C GLY A 791 6.14 -6.99 -27.15
N ALA A 792 5.68 -5.83 -26.66
CA ALA A 792 4.37 -5.66 -26.04
C ALA A 792 3.25 -5.40 -27.07
N ALA A 793 2.01 -5.50 -26.61
CA ALA A 793 0.82 -5.04 -27.33
C ALA A 793 0.01 -4.02 -26.52
N THR A 794 -0.78 -3.19 -27.22
CA THR A 794 -1.72 -2.25 -26.59
C THR A 794 -2.65 -3.02 -25.66
N SER A 795 -2.73 -2.57 -24.40
CA SER A 795 -3.44 -3.29 -23.34
C SER A 795 -4.18 -2.30 -22.41
N TYR A 796 -5.25 -2.78 -21.79
CA TYR A 796 -6.25 -1.97 -21.08
C TYR A 796 -6.43 -2.48 -19.64
N TYR A 797 -6.20 -1.59 -18.68
CA TYR A 797 -6.22 -1.91 -17.26
C TYR A 797 -7.10 -0.93 -16.50
N ARG A 798 -8.01 -1.46 -15.69
CA ARG A 798 -8.85 -0.66 -14.83
C ARG A 798 -8.94 -1.22 -13.41
N MET A 799 -8.09 -0.72 -12.53
CA MET A 799 -8.00 -1.19 -11.14
C MET A 799 -7.23 -0.19 -10.28
N ALA A 800 -7.57 -0.09 -9.01
CA ALA A 800 -6.68 0.49 -8.03
C ALA A 800 -5.51 -0.46 -7.73
N VAL A 801 -4.32 0.09 -7.47
CA VAL A 801 -3.13 -0.68 -7.13
C VAL A 801 -2.51 -0.10 -5.87
N ALA A 802 -2.35 -0.93 -4.86
CA ALA A 802 -1.48 -0.68 -3.73
C ALA A 802 -0.31 -1.68 -3.74
N GLY A 803 0.91 -1.19 -3.63
CA GLY A 803 2.09 -2.07 -3.58
C GLY A 803 3.38 -1.38 -3.20
N GLY A 804 4.45 -2.17 -3.16
CA GLY A 804 5.76 -1.75 -2.69
C GLY A 804 6.63 -1.11 -3.77
N LYS A 805 7.39 -0.09 -3.38
CA LYS A 805 8.49 0.50 -4.18
C LYS A 805 9.85 0.03 -3.66
N ASN A 806 10.93 0.41 -4.34
CA ASN A 806 12.29 0.19 -3.82
C ASN A 806 12.76 1.41 -3.00
N VAL A 807 13.74 1.21 -2.11
CA VAL A 807 14.37 2.32 -1.38
C VAL A 807 15.34 3.04 -2.32
N PRO A 808 15.23 4.38 -2.49
CA PRO A 808 16.19 5.14 -3.29
C PRO A 808 17.57 5.18 -2.66
N PHE A 809 18.60 5.30 -3.49
CA PHE A 809 20.00 5.41 -3.06
C PHE A 809 20.78 6.40 -3.94
N PRO A 810 21.90 6.96 -3.44
CA PRO A 810 22.72 7.88 -4.22
C PRO A 810 23.22 7.25 -5.51
N ILE A 811 23.21 8.00 -6.60
CA ILE A 811 23.80 7.55 -7.87
C ILE A 811 25.29 7.18 -7.65
N PRO A 812 25.73 5.95 -8.00
CA PRO A 812 27.11 5.56 -7.86
C PRO A 812 28.07 6.34 -8.78
N THR A 813 29.36 6.35 -8.43
CA THR A 813 30.38 7.16 -9.12
C THR A 813 31.13 6.43 -10.25
N TRP A 814 30.83 5.15 -10.49
CA TRP A 814 31.48 4.40 -11.57
C TRP A 814 30.98 4.85 -12.96
N GLY A 815 31.77 4.56 -14.00
CA GLY A 815 31.47 5.03 -15.37
C GLY A 815 30.30 4.29 -16.02
N GLY A 816 29.45 5.02 -16.76
CA GLY A 816 28.36 4.44 -17.55
C GLY A 816 27.03 4.21 -16.82
N VAL A 817 26.86 4.82 -15.64
CA VAL A 817 25.61 4.81 -14.87
C VAL A 817 24.57 5.69 -15.56
N SER A 818 23.31 5.24 -15.65
CA SER A 818 22.21 6.08 -16.13
C SER A 818 21.83 7.14 -15.09
N ASN A 819 21.37 8.31 -15.54
CA ASN A 819 21.04 9.44 -14.65
C ASN A 819 19.97 9.11 -13.60
N ASP A 820 19.11 8.13 -13.87
CA ASP A 820 18.03 7.64 -13.00
C ASP A 820 18.39 6.40 -12.20
N PHE A 821 19.59 5.84 -12.32
CA PHE A 821 20.00 4.70 -11.51
C PHE A 821 20.11 5.12 -10.03
N GLY A 822 19.52 4.34 -9.12
CA GLY A 822 19.37 4.71 -7.71
C GLY A 822 18.05 5.36 -7.36
N THR A 823 17.21 5.66 -8.35
CA THR A 823 15.80 6.05 -8.12
C THR A 823 14.92 4.81 -7.89
N ASP A 824 13.68 5.01 -7.46
CA ASP A 824 12.66 3.95 -7.37
C ASP A 824 11.94 3.69 -8.70
N GLY A 825 12.33 4.41 -9.76
CA GLY A 825 11.69 4.41 -11.08
C GLY A 825 10.59 5.46 -11.27
N GLY A 826 10.17 6.11 -10.18
CA GLY A 826 9.12 7.11 -10.16
C GLY A 826 7.72 6.54 -10.36
N LEU A 827 6.70 7.34 -10.03
CA LEU A 827 5.30 6.89 -10.04
C LEU A 827 4.79 6.49 -11.44
N HIS A 828 5.42 7.03 -12.48
CA HIS A 828 5.16 6.66 -13.87
C HIS A 828 5.64 5.25 -14.24
N ASN A 829 6.46 4.61 -13.39
CA ASN A 829 6.90 3.20 -13.47
C ASN A 829 6.60 2.40 -12.20
N PHE A 830 5.71 2.90 -11.32
CA PHE A 830 5.26 2.18 -10.13
C PHE A 830 4.61 0.84 -10.50
N LEU A 831 3.82 0.83 -11.58
CA LEU A 831 3.46 -0.38 -12.29
C LEU A 831 4.68 -0.88 -13.06
N ARG A 832 5.19 -2.07 -12.71
CA ARG A 832 6.41 -2.61 -13.30
C ARG A 832 6.15 -3.19 -14.70
N TYR A 833 7.17 -3.20 -15.55
CA TYR A 833 7.12 -3.74 -16.92
C TYR A 833 8.34 -4.60 -17.23
N LEU A 834 8.17 -5.55 -18.16
CA LEU A 834 9.21 -6.46 -18.64
C LEU A 834 9.32 -6.53 -20.17
N GLU A 835 8.56 -5.70 -20.88
CA GLU A 835 8.39 -5.77 -22.33
C GLU A 835 8.92 -4.53 -23.05
N SER A 836 9.20 -4.69 -24.34
CA SER A 836 9.44 -3.60 -25.26
C SER A 836 8.11 -3.09 -25.81
N TRP A 837 7.64 -1.95 -25.33
CA TRP A 837 6.40 -1.32 -25.76
C TRP A 837 6.50 -0.65 -27.12
N GLY A 838 7.66 -0.20 -27.59
CA GLY A 838 7.87 0.17 -29.00
C GLY A 838 6.79 1.11 -29.62
N GLY A 839 6.24 2.04 -28.83
CA GLY A 839 5.16 2.95 -29.25
C GLY A 839 3.73 2.42 -29.08
N LYS A 840 3.54 1.26 -28.44
CA LYS A 840 2.22 0.77 -27.99
C LYS A 840 1.75 1.56 -26.78
N THR A 841 0.43 1.68 -26.69
CA THR A 841 -0.25 2.41 -25.62
C THR A 841 -0.62 1.49 -24.47
N LEU A 842 -0.32 1.92 -23.24
CA LEU A 842 -0.89 1.34 -22.03
C LEU A 842 -2.00 2.26 -21.54
N TYR A 843 -3.22 1.75 -21.57
CA TYR A 843 -4.40 2.43 -21.05
C TYR A 843 -4.62 2.01 -19.60
N TYR A 844 -4.53 2.96 -18.68
CA TYR A 844 -4.70 2.71 -17.25
C TYR A 844 -5.69 3.68 -16.64
N ASN A 845 -6.71 3.17 -15.95
CA ASN A 845 -7.65 3.97 -15.18
C ASN A 845 -7.75 3.42 -13.75
N GLY A 846 -7.32 4.20 -12.76
CA GLY A 846 -7.27 3.71 -11.38
C GLY A 846 -6.56 4.64 -10.40
N SER A 847 -6.10 4.07 -9.29
CA SER A 847 -5.38 4.76 -8.21
C SER A 847 -4.07 4.04 -7.95
N LEU A 848 -2.97 4.76 -7.71
CA LEU A 848 -1.65 4.21 -7.43
C LEU A 848 -1.22 4.56 -6.01
N VAL A 849 -0.96 3.55 -5.18
CA VAL A 849 -0.74 3.71 -3.75
C VAL A 849 0.51 2.96 -3.31
N SER A 850 1.54 3.66 -2.85
CA SER A 850 2.74 3.05 -2.29
C SER A 850 2.76 3.25 -0.78
N MET A 851 2.44 2.23 0.01
CA MET A 851 2.42 2.34 1.48
C MET A 851 3.67 1.77 2.15
N TYR A 852 4.38 0.86 1.49
CA TYR A 852 5.53 0.11 2.02
C TYR A 852 6.62 -0.02 0.95
N TYR A 853 7.78 -0.57 1.33
CA TYR A 853 8.77 -1.06 0.38
C TYR A 853 8.48 -2.53 0.04
N SER A 854 8.88 -2.95 -1.16
CA SER A 854 8.76 -4.35 -1.59
C SER A 854 9.84 -5.18 -0.89
N GLU A 855 9.41 -6.25 -0.24
CA GLU A 855 10.25 -7.17 0.55
C GLU A 855 10.37 -8.56 -0.11
N TYR A 856 9.64 -8.80 -1.20
CA TYR A 856 9.75 -10.02 -2.01
C TYR A 856 10.47 -9.78 -3.35
N ASN A 857 10.02 -8.78 -4.10
CA ASN A 857 10.59 -8.33 -5.37
C ASN A 857 11.46 -7.07 -5.17
N THR A 858 12.57 -7.27 -4.47
CA THR A 858 13.53 -6.24 -4.03
C THR A 858 14.42 -5.67 -5.14
N GLY A 859 14.37 -6.22 -6.36
CA GLY A 859 15.20 -5.78 -7.47
C GLY A 859 15.12 -4.27 -7.75
N ILE A 860 16.27 -3.59 -7.70
CA ILE A 860 16.39 -2.15 -7.95
C ILE A 860 15.83 -1.74 -9.32
N PHE A 861 15.43 -0.48 -9.45
CA PHE A 861 14.99 0.07 -10.72
C PHE A 861 16.12 0.03 -11.76
N LYS A 862 15.82 -0.54 -12.93
CA LYS A 862 16.73 -0.73 -14.07
C LYS A 862 15.95 -0.51 -15.37
N CYS A 863 16.53 0.24 -16.28
CA CYS A 863 16.05 0.48 -17.64
C CYS A 863 17.25 0.97 -18.47
N CYS A 864 17.24 1.00 -19.80
CA CYS A 864 16.16 0.70 -20.74
C CYS A 864 16.68 -0.22 -21.88
N THR A 865 17.69 -1.03 -21.56
CA THR A 865 18.41 -1.87 -22.52
C THR A 865 17.91 -3.30 -22.47
N THR A 866 17.83 -3.88 -21.28
CA THR A 866 17.49 -5.30 -21.10
C THR A 866 16.16 -5.51 -20.42
N VAL A 867 15.68 -4.62 -19.55
CA VAL A 867 14.46 -4.84 -18.75
C VAL A 867 13.18 -4.49 -19.51
N TYR A 868 13.00 -3.21 -19.88
CA TYR A 868 11.81 -2.72 -20.57
C TYR A 868 12.12 -1.40 -21.31
N ASN A 869 11.23 -0.97 -22.21
CA ASN A 869 11.15 0.44 -22.61
C ASN A 869 9.73 0.98 -22.37
N PRO A 870 9.56 2.29 -22.09
CA PRO A 870 8.27 2.79 -21.62
C PRO A 870 7.18 2.78 -22.70
N PRO A 871 5.91 2.49 -22.34
CA PRO A 871 4.77 2.67 -23.23
C PRO A 871 4.45 4.15 -23.48
N THR A 872 3.62 4.40 -24.50
CA THR A 872 2.77 5.59 -24.49
C THR A 872 1.75 5.43 -23.37
N ARG A 873 1.85 6.25 -22.31
CA ARG A 873 1.00 6.15 -21.12
C ARG A 873 -0.26 6.99 -21.31
N SER A 874 -1.43 6.34 -21.30
CA SER A 874 -2.75 6.99 -21.21
C SER A 874 -3.33 6.72 -19.83
N TYR A 875 -2.86 7.47 -18.83
CA TYR A 875 -3.18 7.20 -17.43
C TYR A 875 -4.20 8.21 -16.92
N THR A 876 -5.24 7.70 -16.28
CA THR A 876 -6.31 8.51 -15.69
C THR A 876 -6.66 7.99 -14.30
N PHE A 877 -7.24 8.85 -13.49
CA PHE A 877 -7.83 8.47 -12.22
C PHE A 877 -9.26 7.99 -12.40
N ASP A 878 -9.63 6.86 -11.77
CA ASP A 878 -11.01 6.39 -11.80
C ASP A 878 -11.86 7.22 -10.83
N THR A 879 -12.52 8.23 -11.37
CA THR A 879 -13.38 9.16 -10.61
C THR A 879 -14.52 8.46 -9.87
N LEU A 880 -14.85 7.21 -10.21
CA LEU A 880 -15.85 6.44 -9.48
C LEU A 880 -15.41 6.08 -8.06
N PHE A 881 -14.11 6.04 -7.77
CA PHE A 881 -13.60 5.82 -6.42
C PHE A 881 -13.93 6.97 -5.45
N LEU A 882 -14.40 8.11 -5.96
CA LEU A 882 -14.96 9.19 -5.14
C LEU A 882 -16.33 8.83 -4.54
N ASN A 883 -16.98 7.76 -5.01
CA ASN A 883 -18.18 7.20 -4.42
C ASN A 883 -17.83 5.94 -3.62
N PRO A 884 -18.11 5.89 -2.30
CA PRO A 884 -17.80 4.73 -1.46
C PRO A 884 -18.39 3.40 -1.95
N ALA A 885 -19.55 3.45 -2.60
CA ALA A 885 -20.20 2.24 -3.13
C ALA A 885 -19.38 1.55 -4.24
N ASN A 886 -18.45 2.29 -4.86
CA ASN A 886 -17.58 1.85 -5.94
C ASN A 886 -16.12 1.67 -5.49
N LEU A 887 -15.84 1.70 -4.18
CA LEU A 887 -14.52 1.37 -3.68
C LEU A 887 -14.28 -0.15 -3.76
N PRO A 888 -13.07 -0.58 -4.17
CA PRO A 888 -12.69 -1.98 -4.12
C PRO A 888 -12.87 -2.59 -2.71
N PRO A 889 -13.33 -3.85 -2.60
CA PRO A 889 -13.39 -4.58 -1.33
C PRO A 889 -12.07 -4.50 -0.55
N GLY A 890 -12.14 -4.25 0.77
CA GLY A 890 -10.94 -4.18 1.61
C GLY A 890 -10.07 -2.93 1.43
N THR A 891 -10.58 -1.86 0.78
CA THR A 891 -9.85 -0.58 0.63
C THR A 891 -9.34 -0.06 1.99
N PRO A 892 -8.01 0.14 2.16
CA PRO A 892 -7.46 0.76 3.36
C PRO A 892 -7.96 2.19 3.56
N MET A 893 -8.13 2.61 4.82
CA MET A 893 -8.61 3.94 5.18
C MET A 893 -7.65 4.62 6.15
N PHE A 894 -7.24 5.84 5.84
CA PHE A 894 -6.51 6.72 6.75
C PHE A 894 -7.43 7.28 7.80
N GLN A 895 -6.84 7.72 8.90
CA GLN A 895 -7.58 8.37 9.97
C GLN A 895 -7.12 9.80 10.18
N ASP A 896 -8.10 10.70 10.29
CA ASP A 896 -7.89 12.11 10.58
C ASP A 896 -8.87 12.57 11.66
N VAL A 897 -8.46 13.52 12.51
CA VAL A 897 -9.32 14.16 13.52
C VAL A 897 -9.40 15.65 13.20
N VAL A 898 -10.54 16.07 12.67
CA VAL A 898 -10.76 17.44 12.22
C VAL A 898 -11.54 18.24 13.26
N ASN A 899 -10.98 19.38 13.67
CA ASN A 899 -11.66 20.33 14.53
C ASN A 899 -12.62 21.20 13.70
N LEU A 900 -13.91 21.17 14.02
CA LEU A 900 -14.94 21.90 13.28
C LEU A 900 -15.29 23.26 13.87
N SER A 901 -15.41 23.33 15.20
CA SER A 901 -15.88 24.55 15.87
C SER A 901 -15.41 24.60 17.32
N TYR A 902 -15.17 25.81 17.81
CA TYR A 902 -14.74 26.08 19.17
C TYR A 902 -15.62 27.16 19.81
N HIS A 903 -16.30 26.84 20.91
CA HIS A 903 -17.21 27.78 21.57
C HIS A 903 -17.10 27.70 23.09
N GLN A 904 -16.93 28.85 23.73
CA GLN A 904 -17.11 29.01 25.17
C GLN A 904 -18.61 29.13 25.46
N ASN A 905 -19.10 28.37 26.42
CA ASN A 905 -20.46 28.48 26.90
C ASN A 905 -20.50 29.40 28.13
N PHE A 906 -21.20 30.54 28.00
CA PHE A 906 -21.34 31.54 29.06
C PHE A 906 -22.50 31.26 30.03
N THR A 907 -23.16 30.11 29.93
CA THR A 907 -24.26 29.76 30.83
C THR A 907 -23.71 29.56 32.25
N PRO A 908 -24.11 30.36 33.26
CA PRO A 908 -23.62 30.23 34.62
C PRO A 908 -24.04 28.88 35.23
N ARG A 909 -23.17 28.31 36.08
CA ARG A 909 -23.55 27.25 37.02
C ARG A 909 -23.54 27.77 38.45
#